data_AF-A0A948E9C1-F1
#
_entry.id   AF-A0A948E9C1-F1
#
_cell.length_a   1.000
_cell.length_b   1.000
_cell.length_c   1.000
_cell.angle_alpha   90.00
_cell.angle_beta   90.00
_cell.angle_gamma   90.00
#
_symmetry.space_group_name_H-M   'P 1'
#
loop_
_entity.id
_entity.type
_entity.pdbx_description
1 polymer ?
#
loop_
_entity_poly.entity_id
_entity_poly.type
_entity_poly.pdbx_seq_one_letter_code
_entity_poly.pdbx_strand_id
1 'polypeptide(L)'
;KKVITPGEKITVDLKVTDLKGKPVASRLTVMVVDEGVISLLGYQTPNSINYFHPYNGAGTSLMDIRHFILNKLKKRPAVIARNMPKKPNSPVAQTRTLDRYSGAKDKRGMLNSVSKVARAEVAADEVAALPMGGAVAGKGGMSGEARVFKVRKFFATTAYYNSKVVTDAQGKATLTIPMPENLTAFRIMAVAMEQNAKDRYGNGEERVKIRRKFMLRPSLPRFANYGDTFVASVVVNNQTGAKGTATVKIDGVGFELLDKNEKTAEVTNGESVEVGFTIRTMRPGRIRLRFVGYMGNQTDAVTPPPIPVHIPASSEASATYGVTEKSILQPVKLPKNAMPIFGGLDIHISSTALTGLQDAVRFIVDYHHECTEQIASRLVPIFSLKKILDEFKLGKISDREKRDAIAASGIARLLSTQQWDGGFTYWPGSYRSWPHISAYVTWTLIRARANGFTVPPRSLAKAAQYLYNFSASTYRWNYAGWYYAYTTRIMALWVLTQMLNEKDVSKYVRSKSNLLRYGKDLYDKRNKVGTFAKAWLMAVLFRLEGQSDRVKELGREISNTAVETAGAVHFAEATSEDIKLIMHSNSSSDSIVMRSLMEVDPTSTIIPKIVRGLMASRIKGTWETTLSNAWALDAVAQYFNQYEKDVPDFTANVWYGKGFVGSKVYRGRSMALTHKRIPMEWLVKQGDADFIMAKKGVGKLYYRLGMTYVPKNLKIKPAERGFVVKRVYEPVRDKSTVVKVKPGHWRIKAGSYVRVRLTVVAPDRRYYVAVDDPMPAGFEGVDMTLKTTASSSLSAGTSSYTSFWSWYWYRSPDFKDMRDDRYVLYWDRLPAGSYEHSYLVRATTIGTFNVPPLKAQEMYAPEVFGRNGSEVVEVVK
;
A
#
# COMPACT_ATOMS: atom_id res chain seq x y z
N LYS A 1 -20.05 -28.31 35.24
CA LYS A 1 -18.69 -28.89 35.41
C LYS A 1 -17.64 -27.86 34.98
N LYS A 2 -16.57 -27.63 35.76
CA LYS A 2 -15.50 -26.68 35.40
C LYS A 2 -14.36 -27.30 34.58
N VAL A 3 -14.26 -28.62 34.58
CA VAL A 3 -13.32 -29.40 33.76
C VAL A 3 -14.09 -30.50 33.04
N ILE A 4 -13.82 -30.67 31.75
CA ILE A 4 -14.51 -31.64 30.88
C ILE A 4 -13.52 -32.39 29.99
N THR A 5 -14.00 -33.48 29.40
CA THR A 5 -13.25 -34.27 28.42
C THR A 5 -13.41 -33.72 27.00
N PRO A 6 -12.42 -33.92 26.09
CA PRO A 6 -12.53 -33.48 24.70
C PRO A 6 -13.77 -34.04 23.99
N GLY A 7 -14.55 -33.17 23.35
CA GLY A 7 -15.76 -33.55 22.62
C GLY A 7 -16.99 -33.81 23.51
N GLU A 8 -16.91 -33.57 24.83
CA GLU A 8 -18.05 -33.69 25.74
C GLU A 8 -19.09 -32.60 25.45
N LYS A 9 -20.39 -32.99 25.44
CA LYS A 9 -21.48 -32.01 25.45
C LYS A 9 -21.65 -31.48 26.88
N ILE A 10 -21.68 -30.17 27.04
CA ILE A 10 -21.95 -29.55 28.33
C ILE A 10 -23.35 -28.97 28.38
N THR A 11 -23.92 -28.96 29.58
CA THR A 11 -25.15 -28.23 29.88
C THR A 11 -24.77 -26.91 30.56
N VAL A 12 -25.28 -25.81 30.04
CA VAL A 12 -25.08 -24.45 30.55
C VAL A 12 -26.42 -23.92 31.02
N ASP A 13 -26.55 -23.76 32.33
CA ASP A 13 -27.71 -23.17 32.97
C ASP A 13 -27.48 -21.67 33.16
N LEU A 14 -28.35 -20.87 32.55
CA LEU A 14 -28.36 -19.41 32.60
C LEU A 14 -29.45 -18.98 33.57
N LYS A 15 -29.14 -18.05 34.47
CA LYS A 15 -30.10 -17.42 35.37
C LYS A 15 -29.94 -15.91 35.29
N VAL A 16 -31.03 -15.21 35.01
CA VAL A 16 -31.08 -13.75 34.96
C VAL A 16 -31.95 -13.24 36.11
N THR A 17 -31.37 -12.36 36.91
CA THR A 17 -32.04 -11.69 38.01
C THR A 17 -31.83 -10.19 37.96
N ASP A 18 -32.73 -9.43 38.56
CA ASP A 18 -32.48 -8.03 38.86
C ASP A 18 -31.48 -7.82 40.02
N LEU A 19 -31.18 -6.55 40.32
CA LEU A 19 -30.30 -6.16 41.44
C LEU A 19 -30.83 -6.60 42.82
N LYS A 20 -32.11 -6.93 42.94
CA LYS A 20 -32.74 -7.45 44.17
C LYS A 20 -32.82 -8.97 44.19
N GLY A 21 -32.25 -9.65 43.18
CA GLY A 21 -32.25 -11.11 43.06
C GLY A 21 -33.56 -11.70 42.52
N LYS A 22 -34.53 -10.89 42.08
CA LYS A 22 -35.79 -11.38 41.51
C LYS A 22 -35.56 -11.88 40.07
N PRO A 23 -36.16 -13.01 39.67
CA PRO A 23 -36.08 -13.51 38.30
C PRO A 23 -36.59 -12.52 37.23
N VAL A 24 -35.95 -12.49 36.07
CA VAL A 24 -36.34 -11.60 34.96
C VAL A 24 -36.37 -12.36 33.62
N ALA A 25 -37.53 -12.35 32.95
CA ALA A 25 -37.68 -12.84 31.58
C ALA A 25 -36.89 -11.96 30.60
N SER A 26 -35.96 -12.56 29.87
CA SER A 26 -34.90 -11.86 29.14
C SER A 26 -34.57 -12.55 27.82
N ARG A 27 -34.02 -11.80 26.88
CA ARG A 27 -33.36 -12.29 25.68
C ARG A 27 -31.86 -12.26 25.91
N LEU A 28 -31.18 -13.34 25.55
CA LEU A 28 -29.75 -13.49 25.74
C LEU A 28 -29.04 -13.78 24.42
N THR A 29 -27.87 -13.19 24.29
CA THR A 29 -26.84 -13.63 23.33
C THR A 29 -25.77 -14.38 24.10
N VAL A 30 -25.57 -15.65 23.74
CA VAL A 30 -24.60 -16.55 24.37
C VAL A 30 -23.50 -16.88 23.38
N MET A 31 -22.26 -16.76 23.83
CA MET A 31 -21.05 -16.98 23.05
C MET A 31 -20.09 -17.85 23.85
N VAL A 32 -19.48 -18.85 23.21
CA VAL A 32 -18.44 -19.69 23.83
C VAL A 32 -17.20 -19.65 22.96
N VAL A 33 -16.14 -19.02 23.46
CA VAL A 33 -14.93 -18.71 22.69
C VAL A 33 -13.69 -19.14 23.46
N ASP A 34 -12.69 -19.65 22.75
CA ASP A 34 -11.40 -20.03 23.32
C ASP A 34 -10.75 -18.82 24.01
N GLU A 35 -10.41 -19.00 25.29
CA GLU A 35 -9.78 -17.98 26.13
C GLU A 35 -8.46 -17.50 25.50
N GLY A 36 -7.74 -18.41 24.84
CA GLY A 36 -6.50 -18.09 24.13
C GLY A 36 -6.72 -16.99 23.09
N VAL A 37 -7.78 -17.08 22.29
CA VAL A 37 -8.08 -16.11 21.21
C VAL A 37 -8.48 -14.75 21.77
N ILE A 38 -9.44 -14.73 22.70
CA ILE A 38 -9.94 -13.46 23.26
C ILE A 38 -8.89 -12.75 24.12
N SER A 39 -7.94 -13.49 24.71
CA SER A 39 -6.83 -12.91 25.47
C SER A 39 -5.86 -12.12 24.60
N LEU A 40 -5.65 -12.49 23.32
CA LEU A 40 -4.75 -11.80 22.39
C LEU A 40 -5.09 -10.31 22.26
N LEU A 41 -6.38 -9.99 22.26
CA LEU A 41 -6.91 -8.63 22.15
C LEU A 41 -7.27 -8.01 23.52
N GLY A 42 -7.16 -8.78 24.60
CA GLY A 42 -7.73 -8.45 25.90
C GLY A 42 -9.23 -8.18 25.82
N TYR A 43 -9.94 -8.96 25.00
CA TYR A 43 -11.37 -8.84 24.79
C TYR A 43 -12.12 -9.15 26.08
N GLN A 44 -13.08 -8.29 26.41
CA GLN A 44 -13.92 -8.41 27.60
C GLN A 44 -15.31 -8.84 27.16
N THR A 45 -16.02 -9.55 28.05
CA THR A 45 -17.44 -9.83 27.84
C THR A 45 -18.18 -8.51 27.60
N PRO A 46 -18.94 -8.38 26.50
CA PRO A 46 -19.63 -7.13 26.21
C PRO A 46 -20.55 -6.72 27.36
N ASN A 47 -20.52 -5.44 27.69
CA ASN A 47 -21.35 -4.85 28.72
C ASN A 47 -22.20 -3.75 28.08
N SER A 48 -23.48 -4.04 27.87
CA SER A 48 -24.43 -3.13 27.22
C SER A 48 -24.66 -1.86 28.04
N ILE A 49 -24.54 -1.91 29.37
CA ILE A 49 -24.68 -0.73 30.24
C ILE A 49 -23.61 0.30 29.89
N ASN A 50 -22.34 -0.13 29.75
CA ASN A 50 -21.24 0.77 29.38
C ASN A 50 -21.35 1.31 27.94
N TYR A 51 -22.06 0.59 27.06
CA TYR A 51 -22.26 1.01 25.68
C TYR A 51 -23.36 2.08 25.55
N PHE A 52 -24.50 1.88 26.23
CA PHE A 52 -25.64 2.81 26.20
C PHE A 52 -25.52 3.96 27.21
N HIS A 53 -24.77 3.75 28.30
CA HIS A 53 -24.48 4.75 29.33
C HIS A 53 -22.97 4.99 29.48
N PRO A 54 -22.26 5.39 28.40
CA PRO A 54 -20.84 5.70 28.50
C PRO A 54 -20.64 6.98 29.30
N TYR A 55 -19.50 7.07 30.00
CA TYR A 55 -19.03 8.35 30.49
C TYR A 55 -18.67 9.24 29.28
N ASN A 56 -19.57 10.16 28.95
CA ASN A 56 -19.31 11.15 27.91
C ASN A 56 -18.31 12.17 28.44
N GLY A 57 -17.22 12.41 27.69
CA GLY A 57 -16.33 13.53 27.99
C GLY A 57 -17.13 14.85 28.02
N ALA A 58 -16.58 15.88 28.67
CA ALA A 58 -17.28 17.13 29.00
C ALA A 58 -17.94 17.90 27.83
N GLY A 59 -17.79 17.44 26.58
CA GLY A 59 -18.39 18.02 25.37
C GLY A 59 -17.88 19.44 25.04
N THR A 60 -17.06 19.99 25.91
CA THR A 60 -16.56 21.35 25.91
C THR A 60 -15.04 21.31 25.91
N SER A 61 -14.43 22.26 25.21
CA SER A 61 -13.00 22.51 25.27
C SER A 61 -12.80 23.86 25.96
N LEU A 62 -12.10 23.85 27.09
CA LEU A 62 -11.66 25.08 27.74
C LEU A 62 -10.43 25.60 27.00
N MET A 63 -10.58 26.72 26.30
CA MET A 63 -9.46 27.52 25.82
C MET A 63 -9.34 28.76 26.70
N ASP A 64 -8.15 28.97 27.24
CA ASP A 64 -7.80 30.25 27.85
C ASP A 64 -6.41 30.69 27.40
N ILE A 65 -6.18 32.01 27.45
CA ILE A 65 -4.88 32.63 27.16
C ILE A 65 -4.07 32.86 28.44
N ARG A 66 -4.55 32.43 29.61
CA ARG A 66 -3.91 32.71 30.91
C ARG A 66 -2.50 32.13 30.95
N HIS A 67 -2.28 30.95 30.38
CA HIS A 67 -0.95 30.35 30.30
C HIS A 67 0.04 31.21 29.49
N PHE A 68 -0.40 31.81 28.38
CA PHE A 68 0.43 32.71 27.57
C PHE A 68 0.72 34.04 28.29
N ILE A 69 -0.27 34.56 29.03
CA ILE A 69 -0.12 35.78 29.84
C ILE A 69 0.79 35.53 31.04
N LEU A 70 0.60 34.43 31.78
CA LEU A 70 1.42 34.07 32.94
C LEU A 70 2.88 33.81 32.57
N ASN A 71 3.15 33.18 31.43
CA ASN A 71 4.53 33.00 30.94
C ASN A 71 5.17 34.32 30.48
N LYS A 72 4.39 35.29 29.97
CA LYS A 72 4.89 36.64 29.67
C LYS A 72 5.10 37.48 30.94
N LEU A 73 4.25 37.33 31.96
CA LEU A 73 4.37 38.03 33.24
C LEU A 73 5.55 37.50 34.06
N LYS A 74 5.80 36.18 34.08
CA LYS A 74 7.01 35.60 34.69
C LYS A 74 8.33 36.09 34.07
N LYS A 75 8.28 36.57 32.82
CA LYS A 75 9.42 37.16 32.09
C LYS A 75 9.54 38.68 32.28
N ARG A 76 8.70 39.31 33.10
CA ARG A 76 8.78 40.73 33.48
C ARG A 76 8.78 40.89 35.00
N PRO A 77 9.94 40.99 35.67
CA PRO A 77 10.03 41.06 37.13
C PRO A 77 9.33 42.28 37.74
N ALA A 78 9.17 43.37 36.97
CA ALA A 78 8.80 44.68 37.51
C ALA A 78 7.31 44.88 37.84
N VAL A 79 6.40 43.96 37.48
CA VAL A 79 4.94 44.17 37.67
C VAL A 79 4.33 43.25 38.74
N ILE A 80 5.07 42.24 39.24
CA ILE A 80 4.50 41.23 40.16
C ILE A 80 4.58 41.66 41.64
N ALA A 81 5.31 42.72 41.98
CA ALA A 81 5.54 43.09 43.38
C ALA A 81 4.42 43.89 44.07
N ARG A 82 3.37 44.36 43.36
CA ARG A 82 2.41 45.31 43.97
C ARG A 82 1.00 44.83 44.30
N ASN A 83 0.50 43.68 43.81
CA ASN A 83 -0.91 43.30 44.04
C ASN A 83 -1.19 41.78 44.10
N MET A 84 -0.43 40.99 44.85
CA MET A 84 -0.89 39.63 45.22
C MET A 84 -1.37 39.59 46.68
N PRO A 85 -2.65 39.28 46.96
CA PRO A 85 -3.08 38.96 48.32
C PRO A 85 -2.39 37.67 48.80
N LYS A 86 -2.03 37.63 50.08
CA LYS A 86 -1.40 36.47 50.74
C LYS A 86 -2.30 35.23 50.56
N LYS A 87 -1.71 34.12 50.10
CA LYS A 87 -2.38 32.82 49.94
C LYS A 87 -3.06 32.39 51.25
N PRO A 88 -4.32 31.90 51.21
CA PRO A 88 -4.81 30.97 52.22
C PRO A 88 -4.19 29.59 51.99
N ASN A 89 -3.88 28.89 53.08
CA ASN A 89 -3.42 27.50 53.07
C ASN A 89 -4.47 26.60 52.40
N SER A 90 -4.08 25.87 51.36
CA SER A 90 -4.83 24.71 50.85
C SER A 90 -3.83 23.62 50.45
N PRO A 91 -4.14 22.34 50.71
CA PRO A 91 -3.18 21.27 50.58
C PRO A 91 -2.86 21.01 49.11
N VAL A 92 -1.56 21.02 48.79
CA VAL A 92 -1.04 20.69 47.47
C VAL A 92 -1.17 19.19 47.25
N ALA A 93 -2.20 18.77 46.52
CA ALA A 93 -2.20 17.48 45.87
C ALA A 93 -1.14 17.50 44.76
N GLN A 94 -0.13 16.63 44.86
CA GLN A 94 0.82 16.39 43.78
C GLN A 94 0.08 15.78 42.58
N THR A 95 -0.28 16.62 41.62
CA THR A 95 -0.80 16.16 40.33
C THR A 95 0.35 15.55 39.54
N ARG A 96 0.50 14.23 39.63
CA ARG A 96 1.17 13.44 38.59
C ARG A 96 0.47 13.77 37.26
N THR A 97 1.19 14.40 36.34
CA THR A 97 0.79 14.53 34.94
C THR A 97 0.68 13.13 34.34
N LEU A 98 -0.51 12.55 34.41
CA LEU A 98 -0.94 11.46 33.55
C LEU A 98 -1.17 12.04 32.16
N ASP A 99 -0.25 11.77 31.25
CA ASP A 99 -0.43 11.96 29.80
C ASP A 99 -1.69 11.22 29.34
N ARG A 100 -2.83 11.93 29.34
CA ARG A 100 -4.14 11.44 28.86
C ARG A 100 -4.53 12.05 27.51
N TYR A 101 -3.56 12.28 26.63
CA TYR A 101 -3.79 12.79 25.27
C TYR A 101 -3.26 11.90 24.14
N SER A 102 -3.12 10.57 24.34
CA SER A 102 -2.84 9.61 23.25
C SER A 102 -3.95 8.58 22.98
N GLY A 103 -5.01 8.50 23.79
CA GLY A 103 -5.98 7.38 23.72
C GLY A 103 -7.25 7.60 22.88
N ALA A 104 -7.49 8.79 22.33
CA ALA A 104 -8.78 9.14 21.72
C ALA A 104 -8.84 9.10 20.18
N LYS A 105 -7.69 9.02 19.49
CA LYS A 105 -7.66 8.90 18.01
C LYS A 105 -7.83 7.46 17.51
N ASP A 106 -7.63 6.46 18.35
CA ASP A 106 -7.57 5.05 17.89
C ASP A 106 -8.92 4.32 17.89
N LYS A 107 -9.94 4.85 18.59
CA LYS A 107 -11.25 4.17 18.70
C LYS A 107 -12.20 4.40 17.51
N ARG A 108 -12.01 5.46 16.72
CA ARG A 108 -12.78 5.66 15.46
C ARG A 108 -12.19 4.91 14.27
N GLY A 109 -10.89 4.62 14.27
CA GLY A 109 -10.25 3.78 13.24
C GLY A 109 -10.69 2.31 13.31
N MET A 110 -10.94 1.81 14.52
CA MET A 110 -11.36 0.42 14.75
C MET A 110 -12.82 0.12 14.36
N LEU A 111 -13.71 1.12 14.35
CA LEU A 111 -15.12 0.91 13.94
C LEU A 111 -15.30 0.88 12.41
N ASN A 112 -14.42 1.54 11.65
CA ASN A 112 -14.46 1.52 10.18
C ASN A 112 -13.72 0.32 9.54
N SER A 113 -12.93 -0.43 10.30
CA SER A 113 -12.27 -1.65 9.81
C SER A 113 -13.16 -2.91 9.90
N VAL A 114 -14.31 -2.83 10.58
CA VAL A 114 -15.25 -3.97 10.72
C VAL A 114 -16.29 -4.01 9.59
N SER A 115 -16.43 -2.97 8.78
CA SER A 115 -17.51 -2.85 7.79
C SER A 115 -17.16 -3.22 6.34
N LYS A 116 -16.00 -3.85 6.07
CA LYS A 116 -15.71 -4.42 4.74
C LYS A 116 -14.93 -5.75 4.84
N VAL A 117 -15.50 -6.72 5.55
CA VAL A 117 -15.20 -8.13 5.26
C VAL A 117 -16.17 -8.53 4.16
N ALA A 118 -15.64 -8.73 2.96
CA ALA A 118 -16.39 -9.37 1.89
C ALA A 118 -16.99 -10.67 2.43
N ARG A 119 -18.31 -10.85 2.27
CA ARG A 119 -18.96 -12.14 2.45
C ARG A 119 -18.33 -13.11 1.46
N ALA A 120 -17.29 -13.82 1.89
CA ALA A 120 -16.98 -15.11 1.33
C ALA A 120 -18.04 -16.05 1.88
N GLU A 121 -19.09 -16.27 1.10
CA GLU A 121 -19.90 -17.48 1.25
C GLU A 121 -18.94 -18.65 1.13
N VAL A 122 -18.64 -19.28 2.27
CA VAL A 122 -18.04 -20.60 2.26
C VAL A 122 -19.16 -21.52 1.80
N ALA A 123 -19.16 -21.82 0.50
CA ALA A 123 -19.90 -22.95 -0.04
C ALA A 123 -19.48 -24.18 0.78
N ALA A 124 -20.41 -24.66 1.59
CA ALA A 124 -20.28 -25.89 2.34
C ALA A 124 -20.63 -27.05 1.40
N ASP A 125 -19.72 -27.35 0.45
CA ASP A 125 -19.68 -28.55 -0.41
C ASP A 125 -18.25 -28.53 -1.01
N GLU A 126 -17.38 -29.54 -0.98
CA GLU A 126 -17.48 -30.97 -0.76
C GLU A 126 -16.42 -31.38 0.28
N VAL A 127 -16.85 -31.92 1.43
CA VAL A 127 -15.99 -32.81 2.21
C VAL A 127 -16.19 -34.19 1.61
N ALA A 128 -15.45 -34.49 0.54
CA ALA A 128 -15.31 -35.86 0.07
C ALA A 128 -14.69 -36.69 1.21
N ALA A 129 -15.56 -37.36 1.94
CA ALA A 129 -15.23 -38.31 2.98
C ALA A 129 -14.58 -39.53 2.31
N LEU A 130 -13.25 -39.55 2.26
CA LEU A 130 -12.52 -40.82 2.20
C LEU A 130 -12.58 -41.45 3.60
N PRO A 131 -12.89 -42.75 3.74
CA PRO A 131 -13.14 -43.37 5.02
C PRO A 131 -11.83 -43.49 5.81
N MET A 132 -11.57 -42.52 6.68
CA MET A 132 -10.58 -42.63 7.78
C MET A 132 -11.35 -42.74 9.11
N GLY A 133 -12.34 -43.62 9.11
CA GLY A 133 -13.10 -44.08 10.26
C GLY A 133 -12.69 -45.52 10.56
N GLY A 134 -11.75 -45.69 11.48
CA GLY A 134 -11.38 -46.99 12.00
C GLY A 134 -10.52 -46.79 13.23
N ALA A 135 -10.90 -47.42 14.35
CA ALA A 135 -10.00 -47.61 15.47
C ALA A 135 -8.75 -48.32 14.94
N VAL A 136 -7.59 -47.66 15.01
CA VAL A 136 -6.33 -48.26 14.57
C VAL A 136 -5.82 -49.12 15.72
N ALA A 137 -6.01 -50.43 15.63
CA ALA A 137 -5.34 -51.39 16.49
C ALA A 137 -3.85 -51.46 16.08
N GLY A 138 -2.98 -50.81 16.84
CA GLY A 138 -1.54 -50.96 16.67
C GLY A 138 -1.07 -52.29 17.26
N LYS A 139 -0.64 -53.25 16.43
CA LYS A 139 0.12 -54.43 16.87
C LYS A 139 1.62 -54.08 16.91
N GLY A 140 2.22 -54.14 18.09
CA GLY A 140 3.67 -54.15 18.33
C GLY A 140 3.94 -54.68 19.74
N GLY A 141 4.63 -55.82 19.86
CA GLY A 141 4.80 -56.60 21.10
C GLY A 141 5.58 -55.88 22.21
N MET A 142 5.57 -56.30 23.48
CA MET A 142 5.11 -57.52 24.16
C MET A 142 3.82 -57.30 24.97
N SER A 143 3.03 -58.36 25.17
CA SER A 143 1.70 -58.44 25.83
C SER A 143 0.58 -57.68 25.09
N GLY A 144 -0.28 -58.45 24.40
CA GLY A 144 -1.35 -57.92 23.57
C GLY A 144 -2.57 -57.48 24.38
N GLU A 145 -2.73 -56.17 24.53
CA GLU A 145 -4.03 -55.53 24.66
C GLU A 145 -4.23 -54.57 23.48
N ALA A 146 -5.35 -54.72 22.76
CA ALA A 146 -5.71 -53.80 21.68
C ALA A 146 -6.03 -52.42 22.28
N ARG A 147 -5.11 -51.47 22.16
CA ARG A 147 -5.33 -50.10 22.64
C ARG A 147 -6.18 -49.32 21.63
N VAL A 148 -7.31 -48.80 22.09
CA VAL A 148 -8.23 -47.98 21.29
C VAL A 148 -7.81 -46.51 21.37
N PHE A 149 -7.42 -45.94 20.25
CA PHE A 149 -7.07 -44.52 20.14
C PHE A 149 -8.24 -43.71 19.59
N LYS A 150 -8.84 -42.85 20.40
CA LYS A 150 -9.77 -41.81 19.92
C LYS A 150 -8.98 -40.62 19.38
N VAL A 151 -9.01 -40.43 18.07
CA VAL A 151 -8.31 -39.33 17.38
C VAL A 151 -9.10 -38.04 17.52
N ARG A 152 -8.45 -36.99 18.02
CA ARG A 152 -9.01 -35.63 18.08
C ARG A 152 -8.99 -34.98 16.68
N LYS A 153 -10.14 -34.47 16.25
CA LYS A 153 -10.41 -33.92 14.90
C LYS A 153 -11.17 -32.58 14.93
N PHE A 154 -12.00 -32.32 15.94
CA PHE A 154 -12.82 -31.09 16.00
C PHE A 154 -12.09 -29.97 16.74
N PHE A 155 -11.35 -29.15 15.99
CA PHE A 155 -10.65 -27.98 16.53
C PHE A 155 -11.37 -26.68 16.14
N ALA A 156 -12.02 -26.02 17.09
CA ALA A 156 -12.75 -24.78 16.86
C ALA A 156 -12.39 -23.74 17.93
N THR A 157 -12.18 -22.49 17.50
CA THR A 157 -11.90 -21.35 18.38
C THR A 157 -13.19 -20.72 18.93
N THR A 158 -14.31 -20.87 18.22
CA THR A 158 -15.65 -20.53 18.68
C THR A 158 -16.45 -21.80 18.76
N ALA A 159 -16.72 -22.26 19.98
CA ALA A 159 -17.48 -23.48 20.24
C ALA A 159 -18.98 -23.28 19.98
N TYR A 160 -19.50 -22.10 20.29
CA TYR A 160 -20.93 -21.83 20.21
C TYR A 160 -21.24 -20.34 20.09
N TYR A 161 -22.29 -20.00 19.35
CA TYR A 161 -22.88 -18.68 19.28
C TYR A 161 -24.39 -18.80 19.08
N ASN A 162 -25.19 -18.15 19.91
CA ASN A 162 -26.63 -18.04 19.73
C ASN A 162 -27.14 -16.70 20.28
N SER A 163 -27.71 -15.87 19.42
CA SER A 163 -28.24 -14.54 19.76
C SER A 163 -29.72 -14.52 20.14
N LYS A 164 -30.40 -15.67 20.14
CA LYS A 164 -31.86 -15.78 20.28
C LYS A 164 -32.28 -16.62 21.49
N VAL A 165 -31.44 -16.71 22.52
CA VAL A 165 -31.77 -17.46 23.72
C VAL A 165 -32.81 -16.67 24.52
N VAL A 166 -33.88 -17.32 24.97
CA VAL A 166 -34.98 -16.68 25.70
C VAL A 166 -35.11 -17.39 27.04
N THR A 167 -35.17 -16.64 28.15
CA THR A 167 -35.44 -17.24 29.47
C THR A 167 -36.93 -17.46 29.68
N ASP A 168 -37.24 -18.44 30.53
CA ASP A 168 -38.58 -18.67 31.06
C ASP A 168 -39.02 -17.57 32.05
N ALA A 169 -40.23 -17.70 32.59
CA ALA A 169 -40.78 -16.78 33.59
C ALA A 169 -39.97 -16.73 34.89
N GLN A 170 -39.16 -17.75 35.17
CA GLN A 170 -38.24 -17.86 36.30
C GLN A 170 -36.83 -17.35 35.94
N GLY A 171 -36.68 -16.66 34.80
CA GLY A 171 -35.42 -16.08 34.36
C GLY A 171 -34.35 -17.12 34.02
N LYS A 172 -34.74 -18.37 33.74
CA LYS A 172 -33.82 -19.47 33.44
C LYS A 172 -33.83 -19.86 31.98
N ALA A 173 -32.67 -20.30 31.47
CA ALA A 173 -32.53 -20.94 30.18
C ALA A 173 -31.44 -22.00 30.26
N THR A 174 -31.65 -23.16 29.66
CA THR A 174 -30.67 -24.25 29.64
C THR A 174 -30.25 -24.53 28.20
N LEU A 175 -28.95 -24.60 27.96
CA LEU A 175 -28.36 -24.87 26.65
C LEU A 175 -27.47 -26.11 26.70
N THR A 176 -27.59 -26.98 25.71
CA THR A 176 -26.64 -28.07 25.50
C THR A 176 -25.65 -27.67 24.41
N ILE A 177 -24.37 -27.55 24.76
CA ILE A 177 -23.32 -27.06 23.87
C ILE A 177 -22.31 -28.18 23.59
N PRO A 178 -22.09 -28.56 22.31
CA PRO A 178 -21.00 -29.47 21.95
C PRO A 178 -19.65 -28.76 22.06
N MET A 179 -18.74 -29.26 22.89
CA MET A 179 -17.45 -28.62 23.11
C MET A 179 -16.37 -29.16 22.16
N PRO A 180 -15.43 -28.30 21.69
CA PRO A 180 -14.31 -28.73 20.85
C PRO A 180 -13.34 -29.69 21.54
N GLU A 181 -12.43 -30.26 20.76
CA GLU A 181 -11.37 -31.15 21.25
C GLU A 181 -10.03 -30.43 21.49
N ASN A 182 -10.05 -29.10 21.44
CA ASN A 182 -8.95 -28.22 21.84
C ASN A 182 -8.68 -28.41 23.34
N LEU A 183 -7.45 -28.75 23.70
CA LEU A 183 -7.02 -28.88 25.10
C LEU A 183 -6.71 -27.48 25.69
N THR A 184 -7.74 -26.65 25.83
CA THR A 184 -7.69 -25.23 26.21
C THR A 184 -8.78 -24.88 27.25
N ALA A 185 -8.88 -23.61 27.62
CA ALA A 185 -10.02 -23.06 28.34
C ALA A 185 -10.94 -22.30 27.37
N PHE A 186 -12.25 -22.46 27.52
CA PHE A 186 -13.25 -21.65 26.83
C PHE A 186 -13.93 -20.72 27.84
N ARG A 187 -14.19 -19.49 27.41
CA ARG A 187 -15.04 -18.54 28.11
C ARG A 187 -16.45 -18.63 27.56
N ILE A 188 -17.40 -18.92 28.44
CA ILE A 188 -18.82 -18.80 28.19
C ILE A 188 -19.21 -17.39 28.56
N MET A 189 -19.79 -16.65 27.63
CA MET A 189 -20.19 -15.25 27.79
C MET A 189 -21.68 -15.15 27.47
N ALA A 190 -22.43 -14.42 28.29
CA ALA A 190 -23.84 -14.13 28.07
C ALA A 190 -24.10 -12.64 28.23
N VAL A 191 -24.84 -12.05 27.29
CA VAL A 191 -25.34 -10.68 27.37
C VAL A 191 -26.86 -10.74 27.35
N ALA A 192 -27.50 -10.12 28.32
CA ALA A 192 -28.95 -10.17 28.54
C ALA A 192 -29.58 -8.79 28.34
N MET A 193 -30.78 -8.79 27.77
CA MET A 193 -31.71 -7.67 27.73
C MET A 193 -33.06 -8.16 28.23
N GLU A 194 -33.66 -7.42 29.15
CA GLU A 194 -35.00 -7.75 29.63
C GLU A 194 -36.03 -7.63 28.48
N GLN A 195 -37.00 -8.54 28.43
CA GLN A 195 -37.98 -8.56 27.33
C GLN A 195 -38.94 -7.37 27.38
N ASN A 196 -39.31 -6.94 28.59
CA ASN A 196 -40.38 -5.98 28.82
C ASN A 196 -39.88 -4.58 29.24
N ALA A 197 -38.55 -4.42 29.41
CA ALA A 197 -37.93 -3.14 29.75
C ALA A 197 -36.95 -2.70 28.65
N LYS A 198 -36.97 -1.42 28.30
CA LYS A 198 -36.16 -0.86 27.20
C LYS A 198 -34.74 -0.46 27.63
N ASP A 199 -34.44 -0.52 28.92
CA ASP A 199 -33.24 0.06 29.54
C ASP A 199 -32.55 -0.88 30.55
N ARG A 200 -32.98 -2.15 30.66
CA ARG A 200 -32.42 -3.12 31.60
C ARG A 200 -31.58 -4.17 30.89
N TYR A 201 -30.31 -4.17 31.24
CA TYR A 201 -29.28 -5.00 30.62
C TYR A 201 -28.47 -5.74 31.70
N GLY A 202 -27.87 -6.86 31.31
CA GLY A 202 -26.93 -7.59 32.14
C GLY A 202 -25.90 -8.34 31.31
N ASN A 203 -24.82 -8.77 31.93
CA ASN A 203 -23.86 -9.67 31.32
C ASN A 203 -23.25 -10.60 32.38
N GLY A 204 -22.80 -11.78 31.95
CA GLY A 204 -22.15 -12.76 32.80
C GLY A 204 -21.14 -13.58 32.02
N GLU A 205 -20.14 -14.12 32.71
CA GLU A 205 -19.16 -15.02 32.14
C GLU A 205 -18.75 -16.14 33.10
N GLU A 206 -18.37 -17.30 32.55
CA GLU A 206 -17.81 -18.43 33.29
C GLU A 206 -16.77 -19.14 32.41
N ARG A 207 -15.88 -19.94 33.02
CA ARG A 207 -14.81 -20.65 32.31
C ARG A 207 -14.96 -22.16 32.41
N VAL A 208 -14.73 -22.84 31.30
CA VAL A 208 -14.67 -24.31 31.23
C VAL A 208 -13.33 -24.75 30.65
N LYS A 209 -12.66 -25.70 31.31
CA LYS A 209 -11.36 -26.24 30.87
C LYS A 209 -11.53 -27.62 30.23
N ILE A 210 -10.91 -27.85 29.10
CA ILE A 210 -10.87 -29.14 28.42
C ILE A 210 -9.49 -29.76 28.65
N ARG A 211 -9.41 -30.94 29.28
CA ARG A 211 -8.13 -31.57 29.66
C ARG A 211 -8.17 -33.10 29.54
N ARG A 212 -6.99 -33.71 29.37
CA ARG A 212 -6.75 -35.15 29.57
C ARG A 212 -5.58 -35.33 30.54
N LYS A 213 -5.49 -36.51 31.17
CA LYS A 213 -4.35 -36.86 32.06
C LYS A 213 -3.04 -37.09 31.28
N PHE A 214 -3.14 -37.54 30.05
CA PHE A 214 -2.02 -37.67 29.10
C PHE A 214 -2.38 -36.90 27.83
N MET A 215 -1.52 -35.99 27.40
CA MET A 215 -1.83 -35.04 26.32
C MET A 215 -0.69 -34.94 25.32
N LEU A 216 -1.04 -35.00 24.03
CA LEU A 216 -0.16 -34.67 22.92
C LEU A 216 -0.54 -33.28 22.36
N ARG A 217 0.44 -32.39 22.29
CA ARG A 217 0.26 -31.05 21.72
C ARG A 217 1.26 -30.84 20.59
N PRO A 218 0.84 -30.95 19.32
CA PRO A 218 1.72 -30.72 18.19
C PRO A 218 2.31 -29.31 18.24
N SER A 219 3.60 -29.20 17.95
CA SER A 219 4.36 -27.96 17.82
C SER A 219 4.98 -27.97 16.44
N LEU A 220 4.26 -27.39 15.47
CA LEU A 220 4.54 -27.48 14.04
C LEU A 220 4.62 -26.08 13.43
N PRO A 221 5.40 -25.90 12.34
CA PRO A 221 5.42 -24.63 11.64
C PRO A 221 4.06 -24.36 10.96
N ARG A 222 3.73 -23.08 10.74
CA ARG A 222 2.45 -22.68 10.11
C ARG A 222 2.39 -23.02 8.62
N PHE A 223 3.54 -23.12 7.98
CA PHE A 223 3.71 -23.49 6.57
C PHE A 223 5.06 -24.19 6.39
N ALA A 224 5.35 -24.65 5.18
CA ALA A 224 6.69 -25.07 4.76
C ALA A 224 6.92 -24.69 3.29
N ASN A 225 8.16 -24.61 2.84
CA ASN A 225 8.52 -24.53 1.43
C ASN A 225 8.96 -25.90 0.91
N TYR A 226 8.75 -26.15 -0.39
CA TYR A 226 9.28 -27.33 -1.06
C TYR A 226 10.79 -27.45 -0.85
N GLY A 227 11.23 -28.61 -0.35
CA GLY A 227 12.63 -28.90 -0.04
C GLY A 227 13.04 -28.59 1.41
N ASP A 228 12.16 -28.00 2.22
CA ASP A 228 12.44 -27.78 3.65
C ASP A 228 12.56 -29.10 4.39
N THR A 229 13.48 -29.14 5.36
CA THR A 229 13.69 -30.26 6.29
C THR A 229 13.58 -29.74 7.72
N PHE A 230 12.69 -30.29 8.54
CA PHE A 230 12.47 -29.77 9.89
C PHE A 230 12.01 -30.85 10.87
N VAL A 231 12.13 -30.55 12.16
CA VAL A 231 11.69 -31.41 13.26
C VAL A 231 10.20 -31.17 13.52
N ALA A 232 9.36 -32.13 13.14
CA ALA A 232 7.94 -32.14 13.47
C ALA A 232 7.78 -32.62 14.93
N SER A 233 7.58 -31.66 15.83
CA SER A 233 7.54 -31.93 17.27
C SER A 233 6.12 -32.11 17.82
N VAL A 234 6.02 -32.90 18.87
CA VAL A 234 4.84 -33.01 19.72
C VAL A 234 5.25 -32.95 21.19
N VAL A 235 4.63 -32.05 21.94
CA VAL A 235 4.84 -31.93 23.37
C VAL A 235 3.95 -32.93 24.08
N VAL A 236 4.58 -33.86 24.79
CA VAL A 236 3.94 -34.84 25.67
C VAL A 236 3.82 -34.22 27.06
N ASN A 237 2.60 -34.10 27.57
CA ASN A 237 2.38 -33.66 28.95
C ASN A 237 1.76 -34.78 29.79
N ASN A 238 2.36 -35.04 30.94
CA ASN A 238 1.93 -36.06 31.90
C ASN A 238 1.28 -35.40 33.12
N GLN A 239 0.01 -35.71 33.37
CA GLN A 239 -0.76 -35.33 34.57
C GLN A 239 -1.46 -36.57 35.17
N THR A 240 -0.83 -37.74 35.04
CA THR A 240 -1.41 -39.02 35.47
C THR A 240 -1.24 -39.28 36.97
N GLY A 241 -0.39 -38.50 37.65
CA GLY A 241 -0.04 -38.69 39.06
C GLY A 241 1.26 -39.48 39.27
N ALA A 242 1.82 -40.11 38.24
CA ALA A 242 3.04 -40.92 38.34
C ALA A 242 4.04 -40.63 37.21
N LYS A 243 5.33 -40.93 37.44
CA LYS A 243 6.36 -40.97 36.38
C LYS A 243 6.09 -42.16 35.46
N GLY A 244 6.34 -42.02 34.16
CA GLY A 244 6.25 -43.13 33.21
C GLY A 244 7.00 -42.88 31.90
N THR A 245 7.10 -43.93 31.10
CA THR A 245 7.67 -43.88 29.75
C THR A 245 6.56 -43.67 28.72
N ALA A 246 6.57 -42.53 28.04
CA ALA A 246 5.65 -42.24 26.96
C ALA A 246 6.23 -42.75 25.63
N THR A 247 5.46 -43.56 24.91
CA THR A 247 5.77 -43.92 23.51
C THR A 247 4.96 -43.03 22.59
N VAL A 248 5.60 -42.46 21.57
CA VAL A 248 4.99 -41.57 20.58
C VAL A 248 5.32 -42.07 19.19
N LYS A 249 4.32 -42.09 18.32
CA LYS A 249 4.41 -42.45 16.91
C LYS A 249 3.95 -41.31 16.01
N ILE A 250 4.55 -41.21 14.83
CA ILE A 250 4.14 -40.29 13.77
C ILE A 250 3.80 -41.07 12.49
N ASP A 251 2.71 -40.68 11.84
CA ASP A 251 2.41 -41.10 10.47
C ASP A 251 1.72 -39.98 9.68
N GLY A 252 1.52 -40.19 8.38
CA GLY A 252 0.81 -39.25 7.53
C GLY A 252 1.20 -39.34 6.06
N VAL A 253 0.92 -38.26 5.31
CA VAL A 253 1.15 -38.18 3.86
C VAL A 253 1.75 -36.84 3.44
N GLY A 254 2.50 -36.85 2.34
CA GLY A 254 3.07 -35.65 1.71
C GLY A 254 4.47 -35.25 2.18
N PHE A 255 5.09 -36.06 3.03
CA PHE A 255 6.46 -35.85 3.53
C PHE A 255 7.26 -37.14 3.49
N GLU A 256 8.58 -37.02 3.48
CA GLU A 256 9.53 -38.10 3.74
C GLU A 256 9.92 -38.04 5.23
N LEU A 257 9.81 -39.16 5.94
CA LEU A 257 10.27 -39.29 7.32
C LEU A 257 11.74 -39.70 7.32
N LEU A 258 12.60 -38.91 7.96
CA LEU A 258 14.05 -39.15 8.01
C LEU A 258 14.49 -39.87 9.30
N ASP A 259 13.59 -40.00 10.28
CA ASP A 259 13.81 -40.66 11.56
C ASP A 259 13.04 -42.00 11.67
N LYS A 260 13.21 -42.72 12.79
CA LYS A 260 12.26 -43.76 13.20
C LYS A 260 10.88 -43.14 13.44
N ASN A 261 9.82 -43.83 13.04
CA ASN A 261 8.42 -43.39 13.20
C ASN A 261 7.88 -43.58 14.63
N GLU A 262 8.68 -44.14 15.53
CA GLU A 262 8.38 -44.36 16.95
C GLU A 262 9.56 -43.89 17.81
N LYS A 263 9.27 -43.15 18.87
CA LYS A 263 10.23 -42.69 19.88
C LYS A 263 9.64 -42.80 21.28
N THR A 264 10.50 -42.98 22.28
CA THR A 264 10.13 -43.03 23.69
C THR A 264 10.75 -41.88 24.48
N ALA A 265 10.06 -41.38 25.49
CA ALA A 265 10.56 -40.38 26.42
C ALA A 265 10.10 -40.67 27.84
N GLU A 266 10.99 -40.54 28.83
CA GLU A 266 10.58 -40.51 30.23
C GLU A 266 9.93 -39.17 30.56
N VAL A 267 8.78 -39.20 31.24
CA VAL A 267 8.06 -37.98 31.63
C VAL A 267 7.57 -38.12 33.06
N THR A 268 8.02 -37.23 33.94
CA THR A 268 7.54 -37.17 35.33
C THR A 268 6.15 -36.52 35.43
N ASN A 269 5.46 -36.71 36.55
CA ASN A 269 4.15 -36.11 36.73
C ASN A 269 4.25 -34.57 36.80
N GLY A 270 3.43 -33.88 36.01
CA GLY A 270 3.45 -32.42 35.85
C GLY A 270 4.41 -31.93 34.76
N GLU A 271 5.31 -32.78 34.26
CA GLU A 271 6.33 -32.41 33.28
C GLU A 271 5.78 -32.39 31.84
N SER A 272 6.45 -31.60 30.99
CA SER A 272 6.26 -31.62 29.54
C SER A 272 7.59 -31.95 28.86
N VAL A 273 7.59 -32.95 27.98
CA VAL A 273 8.76 -33.33 27.17
C VAL A 273 8.41 -33.22 25.70
N GLU A 274 9.30 -32.64 24.91
CA GLU A 274 9.16 -32.52 23.46
C GLU A 274 9.74 -33.75 22.77
N VAL A 275 8.94 -34.41 21.92
CA VAL A 275 9.37 -35.52 21.08
C VAL A 275 9.30 -35.06 19.63
N GLY A 276 10.47 -34.99 18.97
CA GLY A 276 10.60 -34.49 17.60
C GLY A 276 10.88 -35.58 16.58
N PHE A 277 10.31 -35.46 15.38
CA PHE A 277 10.55 -36.36 14.24
C PHE A 277 11.01 -35.55 13.02
N THR A 278 12.20 -35.82 12.50
CA THR A 278 12.74 -35.10 11.35
C THR A 278 12.02 -35.52 10.07
N ILE A 279 11.43 -34.56 9.36
CA ILE A 279 10.72 -34.77 8.10
C ILE A 279 11.22 -33.84 7.01
N ARG A 280 11.05 -34.25 5.74
CA ARG A 280 11.34 -33.44 4.55
C ARG A 280 10.11 -33.28 3.67
N THR A 281 9.90 -32.09 3.14
CA THR A 281 8.82 -31.81 2.20
C THR A 281 9.19 -32.25 0.78
N MET A 282 8.33 -33.07 0.17
CA MET A 282 8.64 -33.72 -1.12
C MET A 282 7.92 -33.09 -2.32
N ARG A 283 6.89 -32.27 -2.08
CA ARG A 283 6.12 -31.59 -3.13
C ARG A 283 5.33 -30.40 -2.57
N PRO A 284 4.99 -29.40 -3.39
CA PRO A 284 4.00 -28.39 -3.06
C PRO A 284 2.62 -29.00 -2.77
N GLY A 285 1.80 -28.31 -1.97
CA GLY A 285 0.45 -28.73 -1.63
C GLY A 285 0.18 -28.66 -0.13
N ARG A 286 -0.22 -29.77 0.48
CA ARG A 286 -0.47 -29.88 1.92
C ARG A 286 0.13 -31.17 2.45
N ILE A 287 0.80 -31.10 3.60
CA ILE A 287 1.18 -32.29 4.37
C ILE A 287 0.16 -32.52 5.49
N ARG A 288 -0.17 -33.79 5.73
CA ARG A 288 -1.05 -34.20 6.82
C ARG A 288 -0.27 -35.09 7.75
N LEU A 289 -0.24 -34.74 9.03
CA LEU A 289 0.49 -35.45 10.08
C LEU A 289 -0.53 -36.00 11.08
N ARG A 290 -0.19 -37.12 11.71
CA ARG A 290 -0.91 -37.67 12.85
C ARG A 290 0.11 -38.14 13.88
N PHE A 291 -0.12 -37.77 15.12
CA PHE A 291 0.64 -38.24 16.27
C PHE A 291 -0.24 -39.16 17.11
N VAL A 292 0.33 -40.28 17.53
CA VAL A 292 -0.32 -41.24 18.41
C VAL A 292 0.63 -41.51 19.57
N GLY A 293 0.14 -41.52 20.79
CA GLY A 293 1.00 -41.79 21.94
C GLY A 293 0.26 -42.42 23.10
N TYR A 294 1.03 -43.10 23.92
CA TYR A 294 0.52 -43.78 25.10
C TYR A 294 1.55 -43.79 26.24
N MET A 295 1.05 -43.91 27.46
CA MET A 295 1.82 -44.13 28.67
C MET A 295 0.99 -44.99 29.64
N GLY A 296 1.37 -46.25 29.84
CA GLY A 296 0.51 -47.26 30.47
C GLY A 296 -0.83 -47.37 29.71
N ASN A 297 -1.94 -47.23 30.42
CA ASN A 297 -3.31 -47.29 29.85
C ASN A 297 -3.82 -45.93 29.33
N GLN A 298 -3.03 -44.86 29.48
CA GLN A 298 -3.42 -43.54 28.99
C GLN A 298 -2.98 -43.38 27.54
N THR A 299 -3.90 -42.94 26.68
CA THR A 299 -3.66 -42.78 25.24
C THR A 299 -4.12 -41.40 24.77
N ASP A 300 -3.41 -40.80 23.82
CA ASP A 300 -3.90 -39.65 23.07
C ASP A 300 -3.49 -39.77 21.60
N ALA A 301 -4.33 -39.27 20.70
CA ALA A 301 -4.05 -39.24 19.28
C ALA A 301 -4.59 -37.94 18.68
N VAL A 302 -3.79 -37.31 17.83
CA VAL A 302 -4.08 -35.98 17.29
C VAL A 302 -3.69 -35.90 15.82
N THR A 303 -4.62 -35.41 15.00
CA THR A 303 -4.37 -35.01 13.62
C THR A 303 -4.47 -33.48 13.56
N PRO A 304 -3.34 -32.74 13.64
CA PRO A 304 -3.36 -31.29 13.50
C PRO A 304 -3.88 -30.86 12.12
N PRO A 305 -4.26 -29.57 11.96
CA PRO A 305 -4.57 -29.01 10.66
C PRO A 305 -3.44 -29.26 9.64
N PRO A 306 -3.76 -29.51 8.36
CA PRO A 306 -2.74 -29.72 7.33
C PRO A 306 -1.82 -28.52 7.18
N ILE A 307 -0.51 -28.74 7.05
CA ILE A 307 0.48 -27.67 6.83
C ILE A 307 0.58 -27.40 5.32
N PRO A 308 0.38 -26.16 4.85
CA PRO A 308 0.59 -25.80 3.45
C PRO A 308 2.08 -25.86 3.10
N VAL A 309 2.38 -26.44 1.93
CA VAL A 309 3.73 -26.46 1.34
C VAL A 309 3.73 -25.57 0.10
N HIS A 310 4.45 -24.46 0.18
CA HIS A 310 4.56 -23.49 -0.90
C HIS A 310 5.71 -23.80 -1.85
N ILE A 311 5.64 -23.24 -3.05
CA ILE A 311 6.78 -23.16 -3.95
C ILE A 311 7.54 -21.89 -3.56
N PRO A 312 8.84 -21.96 -3.18
CA PRO A 312 9.62 -20.79 -2.79
C PRO A 312 10.07 -19.97 -4.02
N ALA A 313 9.09 -19.58 -4.84
CA ALA A 313 9.29 -18.92 -6.11
C ALA A 313 9.23 -17.40 -5.97
N SER A 314 10.06 -16.70 -6.74
CA SER A 314 9.93 -15.27 -6.98
C SER A 314 9.58 -15.08 -8.45
N SER A 315 8.47 -14.40 -8.73
CA SER A 315 8.05 -14.11 -10.10
C SER A 315 9.01 -13.14 -10.77
N GLU A 316 9.17 -13.30 -12.08
CA GLU A 316 9.88 -12.37 -12.96
C GLU A 316 8.90 -11.78 -13.96
N ALA A 317 9.18 -10.57 -14.41
CA ALA A 317 8.37 -9.91 -15.41
C ALA A 317 9.23 -9.12 -16.40
N SER A 318 8.74 -9.04 -17.62
CA SER A 318 9.28 -8.18 -18.69
C SER A 318 8.12 -7.62 -19.48
N ALA A 319 8.22 -6.39 -19.95
CA ALA A 319 7.19 -5.81 -20.80
C ALA A 319 7.77 -5.08 -21.99
N THR A 320 7.06 -5.19 -23.11
CA THR A 320 7.29 -4.41 -24.33
C THR A 320 6.07 -3.55 -24.56
N TYR A 321 6.30 -2.31 -24.99
CA TYR A 321 5.26 -1.34 -25.21
C TYR A 321 5.44 -0.68 -26.56
N GLY A 322 4.34 -0.29 -27.19
CA GLY A 322 4.41 0.47 -28.44
C GLY A 322 3.12 1.17 -28.81
N VAL A 323 3.25 1.96 -29.87
CA VAL A 323 2.16 2.65 -30.56
C VAL A 323 2.34 2.39 -32.05
N THR A 324 1.26 2.04 -32.74
CA THR A 324 1.31 1.70 -34.16
C THR A 324 0.04 2.13 -34.90
N GLU A 325 0.20 2.46 -36.17
CA GLU A 325 -0.90 2.62 -37.13
C GLU A 325 -1.02 1.42 -38.08
N LYS A 326 0.01 0.57 -38.12
CA LYS A 326 0.14 -0.60 -38.99
C LYS A 326 0.14 -1.89 -38.17
N SER A 327 0.04 -3.02 -38.87
CA SER A 327 0.29 -4.33 -38.28
C SER A 327 1.72 -4.41 -37.73
N ILE A 328 1.90 -5.11 -36.62
CA ILE A 328 3.21 -5.34 -36.01
C ILE A 328 3.49 -6.82 -35.84
N LEU A 329 4.77 -7.15 -35.89
CA LEU A 329 5.33 -8.43 -35.55
C LEU A 329 6.37 -8.18 -34.46
N GLN A 330 6.17 -8.81 -33.30
CA GLN A 330 7.05 -8.70 -32.14
C GLN A 330 7.55 -10.10 -31.77
N PRO A 331 8.84 -10.42 -31.99
CA PRO A 331 9.39 -11.70 -31.56
C PRO A 331 9.28 -11.84 -30.04
N VAL A 332 8.74 -12.96 -29.57
CA VAL A 332 8.62 -13.27 -28.14
C VAL A 332 9.43 -14.53 -27.84
N LYS A 333 10.54 -14.34 -27.12
CA LYS A 333 11.32 -15.45 -26.57
C LYS A 333 10.77 -15.85 -25.22
N LEU A 334 10.39 -17.11 -25.07
CA LEU A 334 9.92 -17.66 -23.81
C LEU A 334 11.09 -17.93 -22.86
N PRO A 335 10.89 -17.78 -21.54
CA PRO A 335 11.91 -18.16 -20.58
C PRO A 335 12.10 -19.68 -20.60
N LYS A 336 13.31 -20.14 -20.93
CA LYS A 336 13.66 -21.58 -21.08
C LYS A 336 13.28 -22.45 -19.87
N ASN A 337 13.14 -21.85 -18.68
CA ASN A 337 12.84 -22.53 -17.42
C ASN A 337 11.56 -22.00 -16.75
N ALA A 338 10.55 -21.53 -17.47
CA ALA A 338 9.28 -21.11 -16.85
C ALA A 338 8.46 -22.32 -16.31
N MET A 339 7.83 -22.17 -15.15
CA MET A 339 6.83 -23.11 -14.65
C MET A 339 5.51 -22.93 -15.42
N PRO A 340 4.97 -23.99 -16.07
CA PRO A 340 3.77 -23.86 -16.91
C PRO A 340 2.52 -23.35 -16.18
N ILE A 341 2.38 -23.68 -14.91
CA ILE A 341 1.19 -23.34 -14.09
C ILE A 341 1.20 -21.89 -13.57
N PHE A 342 2.26 -21.11 -13.81
CA PHE A 342 2.40 -19.74 -13.31
C PHE A 342 2.65 -18.73 -14.42
N GLY A 343 1.93 -17.61 -14.36
CA GLY A 343 2.14 -16.46 -15.22
C GLY A 343 1.57 -16.63 -16.63
N GLY A 344 2.11 -15.88 -17.57
CA GLY A 344 1.62 -15.80 -18.93
C GLY A 344 1.98 -14.49 -19.61
N LEU A 345 1.44 -14.30 -20.81
CA LEU A 345 1.57 -13.07 -21.59
C LEU A 345 0.28 -12.25 -21.46
N ASP A 346 0.40 -11.11 -20.79
CA ASP A 346 -0.65 -10.13 -20.58
C ASP A 346 -0.62 -9.06 -21.68
N ILE A 347 -1.67 -9.02 -22.50
CA ILE A 347 -1.83 -8.11 -23.64
C ILE A 347 -2.82 -7.03 -23.23
N HIS A 348 -2.38 -5.78 -23.28
CA HIS A 348 -3.26 -4.63 -23.11
C HIS A 348 -3.26 -3.83 -24.40
N ILE A 349 -4.45 -3.45 -24.87
CA ILE A 349 -4.62 -2.61 -26.06
C ILE A 349 -5.65 -1.51 -25.83
N SER A 350 -5.41 -0.33 -26.41
CA SER A 350 -6.34 0.80 -26.41
C SER A 350 -6.20 1.64 -27.69
N SER A 351 -7.24 2.38 -28.05
CA SER A 351 -7.24 3.31 -29.19
C SER A 351 -6.72 4.71 -28.84
N THR A 352 -6.29 4.93 -27.60
CA THR A 352 -5.82 6.23 -27.08
C THR A 352 -4.84 6.03 -25.92
N ALA A 353 -3.89 6.95 -25.76
CA ALA A 353 -3.04 7.05 -24.57
C ALA A 353 -3.80 7.62 -23.36
N LEU A 354 -5.00 8.19 -23.55
CA LEU A 354 -5.72 9.01 -22.58
C LEU A 354 -6.56 8.22 -21.55
N THR A 355 -6.30 6.92 -21.35
CA THR A 355 -7.13 6.07 -20.47
C THR A 355 -7.24 6.63 -19.05
N GLY A 356 -8.47 6.73 -18.51
CA GLY A 356 -8.72 7.10 -17.11
C GLY A 356 -8.59 8.60 -16.77
N LEU A 357 -8.76 9.50 -17.75
CA LEU A 357 -8.60 10.96 -17.54
C LEU A 357 -9.73 11.63 -16.75
N GLN A 358 -10.89 10.99 -16.63
CA GLN A 358 -12.11 11.58 -16.06
C GLN A 358 -11.95 12.10 -14.62
N ASP A 359 -11.17 11.41 -13.79
CA ASP A 359 -11.01 11.75 -12.36
C ASP A 359 -10.15 13.00 -12.18
N ALA A 360 -9.12 13.17 -13.01
CA ALA A 360 -8.26 14.36 -13.02
C ALA A 360 -9.07 15.62 -13.34
N VAL A 361 -9.94 15.53 -14.36
CA VAL A 361 -10.84 16.61 -14.78
C VAL A 361 -11.82 16.94 -13.66
N ARG A 362 -12.49 15.92 -13.10
CA ARG A 362 -13.46 16.10 -12.01
C ARG A 362 -12.84 16.77 -10.79
N PHE A 363 -11.66 16.31 -10.38
CA PHE A 363 -10.96 16.84 -9.20
C PHE A 363 -10.70 18.34 -9.29
N ILE A 364 -10.18 18.82 -10.43
CA ILE A 364 -9.88 20.24 -10.61
C ILE A 364 -11.17 21.06 -10.63
N VAL A 365 -12.19 20.61 -11.36
CA VAL A 365 -13.46 21.36 -11.50
C VAL A 365 -14.18 21.49 -10.15
N ASP A 366 -14.27 20.40 -9.39
CA ASP A 366 -14.95 20.37 -8.08
C ASP A 366 -14.08 21.00 -6.95
N TYR A 367 -12.86 21.50 -7.24
CA TYR A 367 -11.93 22.00 -6.22
C TYR A 367 -12.41 23.33 -5.61
N HIS A 368 -12.71 23.33 -4.31
CA HIS A 368 -13.50 24.39 -3.66
C HIS A 368 -12.72 25.65 -3.22
N HIS A 369 -11.39 25.62 -3.17
CA HIS A 369 -10.59 26.77 -2.74
C HIS A 369 -10.35 27.77 -3.90
N GLU A 370 -10.16 29.05 -3.57
CA GLU A 370 -10.10 30.16 -4.55
C GLU A 370 -8.80 30.98 -4.51
N CYS A 371 -7.64 30.34 -4.28
CA CYS A 371 -6.38 31.03 -4.61
C CYS A 371 -6.36 31.39 -6.10
N THR A 372 -5.66 32.46 -6.49
CA THR A 372 -5.54 32.86 -7.90
C THR A 372 -4.99 31.73 -8.79
N GLU A 373 -4.01 30.96 -8.29
CA GLU A 373 -3.49 29.77 -8.98
C GLU A 373 -4.58 28.74 -9.24
N GLN A 374 -5.41 28.46 -8.23
CA GLN A 374 -6.41 27.40 -8.27
C GLN A 374 -7.55 27.78 -9.21
N ILE A 375 -7.94 29.05 -9.23
CA ILE A 375 -8.90 29.58 -10.20
C ILE A 375 -8.34 29.38 -11.62
N ALA A 376 -7.10 29.78 -11.88
CA ALA A 376 -6.47 29.60 -13.19
C ALA A 376 -6.40 28.11 -13.59
N SER A 377 -5.93 27.26 -12.70
CA SER A 377 -5.87 25.80 -12.88
C SER A 377 -7.25 25.17 -13.15
N ARG A 378 -8.33 25.72 -12.59
CA ARG A 378 -9.71 25.31 -12.87
C ARG A 378 -10.14 25.57 -14.30
N LEU A 379 -9.59 26.60 -14.93
CA LEU A 379 -9.94 27.02 -16.29
C LEU A 379 -9.13 26.32 -17.37
N VAL A 380 -7.88 25.94 -17.08
CA VAL A 380 -7.00 25.22 -18.03
C VAL A 380 -7.67 24.01 -18.71
N PRO A 381 -8.32 23.06 -17.99
CA PRO A 381 -8.96 21.93 -18.64
C PRO A 381 -10.10 22.33 -19.59
N ILE A 382 -10.83 23.41 -19.29
CA ILE A 382 -11.91 23.91 -20.16
C ILE A 382 -11.33 24.37 -21.50
N PHE A 383 -10.21 25.10 -21.46
CA PHE A 383 -9.58 25.67 -22.66
C PHE A 383 -8.73 24.66 -23.44
N SER A 384 -8.08 23.72 -22.76
CA SER A 384 -7.14 22.80 -23.41
C SER A 384 -7.80 21.50 -23.86
N LEU A 385 -8.77 20.95 -23.12
CA LEU A 385 -9.35 19.65 -23.46
C LEU A 385 -10.40 19.73 -24.57
N LYS A 386 -11.15 20.83 -24.72
CA LYS A 386 -12.22 21.09 -25.73
C LYS A 386 -12.78 19.82 -26.44
N LYS A 387 -12.15 19.38 -27.55
CA LYS A 387 -12.54 18.18 -28.31
C LYS A 387 -12.69 16.91 -27.45
N ILE A 388 -11.75 16.69 -26.52
CA ILE A 388 -11.76 15.57 -25.58
C ILE A 388 -13.00 15.62 -24.67
N LEU A 389 -13.43 16.80 -24.22
CA LEU A 389 -14.62 16.93 -23.38
C LEU A 389 -15.89 16.60 -24.17
N ASP A 390 -15.93 16.99 -25.44
CA ASP A 390 -17.06 16.74 -26.33
C ASP A 390 -17.13 15.26 -26.75
N GLU A 391 -16.00 14.62 -27.02
CA GLU A 391 -15.91 13.25 -27.53
C GLU A 391 -15.97 12.17 -26.42
N PHE A 392 -15.39 12.42 -25.23
CA PHE A 392 -15.32 11.42 -24.15
C PHE A 392 -16.33 11.65 -23.02
N LYS A 393 -17.10 12.76 -23.05
CA LYS A 393 -18.13 13.12 -22.04
C LYS A 393 -17.63 13.01 -20.59
N LEU A 394 -16.57 13.76 -20.26
CA LEU A 394 -15.90 13.67 -18.96
C LEU A 394 -16.62 14.49 -17.86
N GLY A 395 -17.48 13.84 -17.09
CA GLY A 395 -18.03 14.36 -15.82
C GLY A 395 -18.99 15.55 -15.96
N LYS A 396 -19.06 16.40 -14.91
CA LYS A 396 -19.99 17.54 -14.80
C LYS A 396 -19.75 18.68 -15.80
N ILE A 397 -18.58 18.71 -16.45
CA ILE A 397 -18.24 19.69 -17.48
C ILE A 397 -18.44 19.18 -18.90
N SER A 398 -19.23 18.11 -19.07
CA SER A 398 -19.66 17.65 -20.41
C SER A 398 -20.57 18.67 -21.10
N ASP A 399 -21.37 19.39 -20.33
CA ASP A 399 -22.24 20.47 -20.78
C ASP A 399 -21.43 21.72 -21.20
N ARG A 400 -21.67 22.22 -22.43
CA ARG A 400 -20.96 23.37 -22.99
C ARG A 400 -21.34 24.68 -22.33
N GLU A 401 -22.62 24.91 -22.04
CA GLU A 401 -23.08 26.16 -21.42
C GLU A 401 -22.52 26.30 -20.01
N LYS A 402 -22.52 25.20 -19.24
CA LYS A 402 -21.91 25.19 -17.90
C LYS A 402 -20.41 25.45 -17.94
N ARG A 403 -19.69 24.89 -18.93
CA ARG A 403 -18.26 25.17 -19.15
C ARG A 403 -18.02 26.65 -19.42
N ASP A 404 -18.82 27.24 -20.31
CA ASP A 404 -18.67 28.64 -20.71
C ASP A 404 -18.99 29.58 -19.54
N ALA A 405 -20.00 29.26 -18.72
CA ALA A 405 -20.32 30.00 -17.50
C ALA A 405 -19.19 29.94 -16.45
N ILE A 406 -18.62 28.75 -16.20
CA ILE A 406 -17.47 28.58 -15.29
C ILE A 406 -16.26 29.38 -15.80
N ALA A 407 -15.99 29.33 -17.11
CA ALA A 407 -14.90 30.07 -17.72
C ALA A 407 -15.09 31.59 -17.59
N ALA A 408 -16.27 32.12 -17.93
CA ALA A 408 -16.56 33.55 -17.82
C ALA A 408 -16.42 34.05 -16.37
N SER A 409 -16.99 33.34 -15.39
CA SER A 409 -16.88 33.67 -13.98
C SER A 409 -15.43 33.61 -13.47
N GLY A 410 -14.69 32.55 -13.82
CA GLY A 410 -13.30 32.40 -13.43
C GLY A 410 -12.39 33.47 -14.04
N ILE A 411 -12.59 33.85 -15.30
CA ILE A 411 -11.85 34.95 -15.96
C ILE A 411 -12.09 36.26 -15.21
N ALA A 412 -13.34 36.59 -14.91
CA ALA A 412 -13.67 37.80 -14.13
C ALA A 412 -12.99 37.78 -12.75
N ARG A 413 -12.98 36.63 -12.08
CA ARG A 413 -12.31 36.46 -10.78
C ARG A 413 -10.78 36.62 -10.89
N LEU A 414 -10.14 36.06 -11.91
CA LEU A 414 -8.71 36.26 -12.17
C LEU A 414 -8.38 37.73 -12.42
N LEU A 415 -9.18 38.42 -13.24
CA LEU A 415 -8.99 39.84 -13.52
C LEU A 415 -9.12 40.71 -12.26
N SER A 416 -9.97 40.30 -11.30
CA SER A 416 -10.13 40.99 -10.01
C SER A 416 -8.90 40.94 -9.10
N THR A 417 -7.93 40.05 -9.36
CA THR A 417 -6.68 39.95 -8.59
C THR A 417 -5.51 40.69 -9.26
N GLN A 418 -5.75 41.33 -10.41
CA GLN A 418 -4.76 42.14 -11.10
C GLN A 418 -4.46 43.43 -10.33
N GLN A 419 -3.18 43.75 -10.17
CA GLN A 419 -2.70 44.94 -9.48
C GLN A 419 -2.40 46.09 -10.45
N TRP A 420 -2.15 47.27 -9.89
CA TRP A 420 -1.85 48.49 -10.67
C TRP A 420 -0.61 48.34 -11.57
N ASP A 421 0.38 47.56 -11.14
CA ASP A 421 1.61 47.24 -11.86
C ASP A 421 1.40 46.22 -13.00
N GLY A 422 0.20 45.67 -13.14
CA GLY A 422 -0.19 44.68 -14.14
C GLY A 422 -0.01 43.23 -13.71
N GLY A 423 0.68 42.96 -12.59
CA GLY A 423 0.85 41.63 -12.02
C GLY A 423 -0.41 41.14 -11.30
N PHE A 424 -0.39 39.89 -10.82
CA PHE A 424 -1.51 39.25 -10.13
C PHE A 424 -1.09 38.77 -8.75
N THR A 425 -2.00 38.87 -7.78
CA THR A 425 -1.74 38.41 -6.41
C THR A 425 -1.98 36.91 -6.27
N TYR A 426 -1.37 36.29 -5.25
CA TYR A 426 -1.65 34.88 -4.91
C TYR A 426 -3.02 34.71 -4.25
N TRP A 427 -3.34 35.57 -3.28
CA TRP A 427 -4.63 35.63 -2.60
C TRP A 427 -5.45 36.83 -3.07
N PRO A 428 -6.75 36.66 -3.36
CA PRO A 428 -7.66 37.79 -3.54
C PRO A 428 -7.58 38.77 -2.36
N GLY A 429 -7.54 40.07 -2.63
CA GLY A 429 -7.44 41.12 -1.60
C GLY A 429 -6.03 41.40 -1.06
N SER A 430 -5.00 40.66 -1.50
CA SER A 430 -3.61 41.06 -1.26
C SER A 430 -3.22 42.27 -2.12
N TYR A 431 -2.09 42.90 -1.80
CA TYR A 431 -1.56 44.08 -2.50
C TYR A 431 -0.25 43.82 -3.25
N ARG A 432 0.29 42.59 -3.17
CA ARG A 432 1.61 42.25 -3.75
C ARG A 432 1.46 41.28 -4.92
N SER A 433 1.89 41.72 -6.10
CA SER A 433 2.00 40.89 -7.29
C SER A 433 2.99 39.74 -7.07
N TRP A 434 2.58 38.52 -7.39
CA TRP A 434 3.40 37.32 -7.30
C TRP A 434 3.89 36.94 -8.70
N PRO A 435 5.21 37.01 -8.99
CA PRO A 435 5.70 36.88 -10.37
C PRO A 435 5.32 35.57 -11.06
N HIS A 436 5.45 34.44 -10.37
CA HIS A 436 5.13 33.11 -10.93
C HIS A 436 3.63 32.96 -11.25
N ILE A 437 2.77 33.39 -10.32
CA ILE A 437 1.31 33.42 -10.54
C ILE A 437 0.96 34.37 -11.68
N SER A 438 1.61 35.53 -11.76
CA SER A 438 1.37 36.49 -12.82
C SER A 438 1.66 35.88 -14.19
N ALA A 439 2.75 35.11 -14.34
CA ALA A 439 3.04 34.40 -15.58
C ALA A 439 1.97 33.35 -15.90
N TYR A 440 1.56 32.55 -14.92
CA TYR A 440 0.57 31.49 -15.09
C TYR A 440 -0.83 32.02 -15.43
N VAL A 441 -1.28 33.07 -14.74
CA VAL A 441 -2.56 33.74 -14.99
C VAL A 441 -2.56 34.40 -16.36
N THR A 442 -1.48 35.09 -16.72
CA THR A 442 -1.37 35.71 -18.05
C THR A 442 -1.47 34.65 -19.16
N TRP A 443 -0.76 33.53 -18.99
CA TRP A 443 -0.89 32.39 -19.91
C TRP A 443 -2.33 31.87 -20.00
N THR A 444 -3.01 31.71 -18.87
CA THR A 444 -4.40 31.25 -18.81
C THR A 444 -5.35 32.23 -19.52
N LEU A 445 -5.15 33.54 -19.37
CA LEU A 445 -5.93 34.59 -20.04
C LEU A 445 -5.71 34.60 -21.56
N ILE A 446 -4.48 34.36 -22.03
CA ILE A 446 -4.20 34.22 -23.47
C ILE A 446 -4.94 32.99 -24.02
N ARG A 447 -4.96 31.88 -23.27
CA ARG A 447 -5.70 30.67 -23.65
C ARG A 447 -7.21 30.88 -23.66
N ALA A 448 -7.73 31.65 -22.70
CA ALA A 448 -9.13 32.04 -22.67
C ALA A 448 -9.52 32.84 -23.93
N ARG A 449 -8.73 33.87 -24.27
CA ARG A 449 -8.94 34.69 -25.47
C ARG A 449 -8.85 33.86 -26.75
N ALA A 450 -7.85 32.98 -26.86
CA ALA A 450 -7.70 32.07 -28.01
C ALA A 450 -8.88 31.09 -28.17
N ASN A 451 -9.65 30.86 -27.11
CA ASN A 451 -10.86 30.04 -27.14
C ASN A 451 -12.16 30.85 -27.26
N GLY A 452 -12.07 32.15 -27.55
CA GLY A 452 -13.21 33.02 -27.82
C GLY A 452 -13.82 33.71 -26.60
N PHE A 453 -13.21 33.59 -25.41
CA PHE A 453 -13.68 34.31 -24.23
C PHE A 453 -13.17 35.75 -24.19
N THR A 454 -14.02 36.66 -23.69
CA THR A 454 -13.67 38.08 -23.56
C THR A 454 -12.60 38.29 -22.49
N VAL A 455 -11.46 38.82 -22.89
CA VAL A 455 -10.40 39.29 -21.99
C VAL A 455 -10.08 40.75 -22.34
N PRO A 456 -10.18 41.72 -21.42
CA PRO A 456 -9.95 43.13 -21.74
C PRO A 456 -8.54 43.39 -22.30
N PRO A 457 -8.41 44.00 -23.50
CA PRO A 457 -7.13 44.37 -24.11
C PRO A 457 -6.16 45.06 -23.16
N ARG A 458 -6.65 46.06 -22.42
CA ARG A 458 -5.84 46.85 -21.48
C ARG A 458 -5.27 46.00 -20.34
N SER A 459 -6.06 45.09 -19.78
CA SER A 459 -5.62 44.19 -18.72
C SER A 459 -4.54 43.24 -19.21
N LEU A 460 -4.73 42.66 -20.40
CA LEU A 460 -3.75 41.76 -21.00
C LEU A 460 -2.45 42.50 -21.35
N ALA A 461 -2.54 43.72 -21.89
CA ALA A 461 -1.39 44.57 -22.18
C ALA A 461 -0.57 44.92 -20.93
N LYS A 462 -1.24 45.27 -19.81
CA LYS A 462 -0.58 45.51 -18.53
C LYS A 462 0.12 44.26 -17.99
N ALA A 463 -0.54 43.10 -18.09
CA ALA A 463 0.04 41.82 -17.68
C ALA A 463 1.30 41.47 -18.49
N ALA A 464 1.24 41.64 -19.82
CA ALA A 464 2.41 41.46 -20.69
C ALA A 464 3.54 42.43 -20.35
N GLN A 465 3.23 43.69 -20.06
CA GLN A 465 4.22 44.68 -19.64
C GLN A 465 4.89 44.30 -18.31
N TYR A 466 4.11 43.83 -17.33
CA TYR A 466 4.63 43.32 -16.07
C TYR A 466 5.61 42.16 -16.29
N LEU A 467 5.23 41.16 -17.10
CA LEU A 467 6.09 40.02 -17.42
C LEU A 467 7.36 40.44 -18.15
N TYR A 468 7.26 41.38 -19.08
CA TYR A 468 8.42 41.92 -19.80
C TYR A 468 9.40 42.57 -18.84
N ASN A 469 8.92 43.48 -17.99
CA ASN A 469 9.74 44.16 -16.98
C ASN A 469 10.39 43.14 -16.02
N PHE A 470 9.63 42.15 -15.58
CA PHE A 470 10.15 41.10 -14.70
C PHE A 470 11.22 40.24 -15.38
N SER A 471 11.02 39.86 -16.65
CA SER A 471 11.98 39.07 -17.45
C SER A 471 13.29 39.80 -17.68
N ALA A 472 13.23 41.13 -17.82
CA ALA A 472 14.38 42.01 -17.99
C ALA A 472 15.08 42.37 -16.66
N SER A 473 14.44 42.11 -15.52
CA SER A 473 14.93 42.58 -14.22
C SER A 473 16.07 41.73 -13.67
N THR A 474 16.93 42.35 -12.85
CA THR A 474 17.82 41.64 -11.92
C THR A 474 17.16 41.38 -10.57
N TYR A 475 15.93 41.88 -10.36
CA TYR A 475 15.18 41.83 -9.12
C TYR A 475 15.02 40.40 -8.58
N ARG A 476 15.48 40.19 -7.35
CA ARG A 476 15.28 38.96 -6.60
C ARG A 476 14.28 39.22 -5.48
N TRP A 477 13.28 38.36 -5.37
CA TRP A 477 12.30 38.42 -4.29
C TRP A 477 12.97 38.01 -2.97
N ASN A 478 12.83 38.81 -1.89
CA ASN A 478 13.55 38.56 -0.63
C ASN A 478 13.27 37.19 0.01
N TYR A 479 12.15 36.55 -0.34
CA TYR A 479 11.75 35.23 0.16
C TYR A 479 12.11 34.07 -0.79
N ALA A 480 12.82 34.35 -1.89
CA ALA A 480 13.12 33.36 -2.92
C ALA A 480 14.59 33.39 -3.34
N GLY A 481 15.13 32.23 -3.67
CA GLY A 481 16.46 32.08 -4.24
C GLY A 481 16.54 32.38 -5.73
N TRP A 482 17.74 32.19 -6.27
CA TRP A 482 18.04 32.40 -7.69
C TRP A 482 17.35 31.37 -8.59
N TYR A 483 17.11 30.16 -8.11
CA TYR A 483 16.40 29.12 -8.86
C TYR A 483 14.98 29.58 -9.17
N TYR A 484 14.25 30.08 -8.16
CA TYR A 484 12.91 30.65 -8.35
C TYR A 484 12.93 31.82 -9.34
N ALA A 485 13.87 32.76 -9.17
CA ALA A 485 13.95 33.97 -9.99
C ALA A 485 14.17 33.62 -11.47
N TYR A 486 15.16 32.80 -11.80
CA TYR A 486 15.44 32.42 -13.19
C TYR A 486 14.32 31.56 -13.79
N THR A 487 13.81 30.57 -13.05
CA THR A 487 12.70 29.73 -13.52
C THR A 487 11.47 30.57 -13.87
N THR A 488 11.13 31.54 -13.02
CA THR A 488 9.98 32.41 -13.25
C THR A 488 10.19 33.38 -14.39
N ARG A 489 11.42 33.90 -14.60
CA ARG A 489 11.73 34.74 -15.77
C ARG A 489 11.67 33.95 -17.06
N ILE A 490 12.16 32.71 -17.06
CA ILE A 490 12.05 31.80 -18.21
C ILE A 490 10.58 31.54 -18.54
N MET A 491 9.74 31.23 -17.53
CA MET A 491 8.31 31.07 -17.74
C MET A 491 7.66 32.35 -18.28
N ALA A 492 8.01 33.52 -17.73
CA ALA A 492 7.51 34.82 -18.22
C ALA A 492 7.86 35.04 -19.69
N LEU A 493 9.12 34.77 -20.11
CA LEU A 493 9.52 34.81 -21.51
C LEU A 493 8.73 33.81 -22.36
N TRP A 494 8.52 32.59 -21.86
CA TRP A 494 7.73 31.58 -22.55
C TRP A 494 6.29 32.03 -22.81
N VAL A 495 5.69 32.76 -21.88
CA VAL A 495 4.37 33.39 -22.09
C VAL A 495 4.45 34.51 -23.12
N LEU A 496 5.43 35.42 -23.00
CA LEU A 496 5.60 36.54 -23.93
C LEU A 496 5.84 36.10 -25.38
N THR A 497 6.56 35.00 -25.60
CA THR A 497 6.76 34.45 -26.96
C THR A 497 5.47 33.96 -27.62
N GLN A 498 4.40 33.68 -26.85
CA GLN A 498 3.08 33.35 -27.39
C GLN A 498 2.28 34.59 -27.81
N MET A 499 2.74 35.78 -27.44
CA MET A 499 2.08 37.07 -27.70
C MET A 499 2.78 37.89 -28.79
N LEU A 500 3.73 37.31 -29.54
CA LEU A 500 4.49 38.03 -30.57
C LEU A 500 3.60 38.72 -31.62
N ASN A 501 2.45 38.12 -31.89
CA ASN A 501 1.46 38.60 -32.87
C ASN A 501 0.27 39.32 -32.23
N GLU A 502 0.26 39.52 -30.90
CA GLU A 502 -0.83 40.21 -30.20
C GLU A 502 -0.74 41.71 -30.45
N LYS A 503 -1.80 42.28 -31.03
CA LYS A 503 -1.85 43.70 -31.45
C LYS A 503 -2.10 44.64 -30.27
N ASP A 504 -2.77 44.14 -29.23
CA ASP A 504 -3.05 44.91 -28.01
C ASP A 504 -1.81 45.14 -27.13
N VAL A 505 -0.72 44.41 -27.40
CA VAL A 505 0.54 44.49 -26.65
C VAL A 505 1.53 45.40 -27.38
N SER A 506 2.24 46.24 -26.61
CA SER A 506 3.19 47.21 -27.15
C SER A 506 4.27 46.53 -28.01
N LYS A 507 4.67 47.19 -29.10
CA LYS A 507 5.72 46.70 -30.03
C LYS A 507 7.03 46.38 -29.30
N TYR A 508 7.34 47.14 -28.24
CA TYR A 508 8.52 46.93 -27.41
C TYR A 508 8.47 45.60 -26.63
N VAL A 509 7.32 45.28 -26.03
CA VAL A 509 7.11 44.04 -25.26
C VAL A 509 7.14 42.81 -26.16
N ARG A 510 6.57 42.91 -27.37
CA ARG A 510 6.55 41.81 -28.36
C ARG A 510 7.75 41.79 -29.32
N SER A 511 8.81 42.56 -29.03
CA SER A 511 10.01 42.61 -29.86
C SER A 511 10.82 41.32 -29.74
N LYS A 512 10.94 40.57 -30.85
CA LYS A 512 11.75 39.34 -30.91
C LYS A 512 13.20 39.57 -30.47
N SER A 513 13.81 40.69 -30.87
CA SER A 513 15.21 41.00 -30.50
C SER A 513 15.39 41.24 -29.00
N ASN A 514 14.45 41.94 -28.36
CA ASN A 514 14.48 42.16 -26.91
C ASN A 514 14.31 40.84 -26.15
N LEU A 515 13.31 40.03 -26.52
CA LEU A 515 13.06 38.75 -25.87
C LEU A 515 14.22 37.77 -26.09
N LEU A 516 14.85 37.78 -27.27
CA LEU A 516 16.01 36.94 -27.57
C LEU A 516 17.22 37.32 -26.73
N ARG A 517 17.46 38.62 -26.51
CA ARG A 517 18.52 39.09 -25.61
C ARG A 517 18.34 38.52 -24.19
N TYR A 518 17.13 38.57 -23.64
CA TYR A 518 16.85 38.00 -22.32
C TYR A 518 16.91 36.47 -22.31
N GLY A 519 16.47 35.81 -23.38
CA GLY A 519 16.60 34.36 -23.53
C GLY A 519 18.06 33.90 -23.52
N LYS A 520 18.96 34.62 -24.21
CA LYS A 520 20.40 34.34 -24.22
C LYS A 520 21.01 34.54 -22.82
N ASP A 521 20.67 35.64 -22.14
CA ASP A 521 21.13 35.88 -20.76
C ASP A 521 20.74 34.75 -19.78
N LEU A 522 19.54 34.18 -19.94
CA LEU A 522 19.06 33.06 -19.13
C LEU A 522 19.67 31.71 -19.56
N TYR A 523 20.01 31.54 -20.84
CA TYR A 523 20.76 30.39 -21.34
C TYR A 523 22.14 30.29 -20.70
N ASP A 524 22.82 31.41 -20.51
CA ASP A 524 24.12 31.45 -19.82
C ASP A 524 23.99 31.06 -18.33
N LYS A 525 22.76 31.13 -17.78
CA LYS A 525 22.42 30.77 -16.40
C LYS A 525 21.72 29.41 -16.29
N ARG A 526 21.64 28.62 -17.37
CA ARG A 526 20.90 27.35 -17.41
C ARG A 526 21.34 26.32 -16.37
N ASN A 527 22.60 26.35 -15.93
CA ASN A 527 23.12 25.47 -14.88
C ASN A 527 22.57 25.79 -13.47
N LYS A 528 21.86 26.91 -13.30
CA LYS A 528 21.24 27.32 -12.04
C LYS A 528 19.75 26.95 -11.95
N VAL A 529 19.22 26.29 -12.98
CA VAL A 529 17.81 25.87 -13.04
C VAL A 529 17.67 24.41 -13.44
N GLY A 530 16.51 23.84 -13.09
CA GLY A 530 16.18 22.44 -13.34
C GLY A 530 15.67 22.16 -14.76
N THR A 531 15.44 20.89 -15.04
CA THR A 531 14.87 20.39 -16.32
C THR A 531 13.55 21.07 -16.69
N PHE A 532 12.68 21.33 -15.71
CA PHE A 532 11.41 22.05 -15.84
C PHE A 532 11.60 23.43 -16.49
N ALA A 533 12.57 24.20 -16.01
CA ALA A 533 12.85 25.53 -16.56
C ALA A 533 13.60 25.43 -17.89
N LYS A 534 14.54 24.50 -18.03
CA LYS A 534 15.28 24.28 -19.28
C LYS A 534 14.35 23.92 -20.45
N ALA A 535 13.30 23.13 -20.20
CA ALA A 535 12.29 22.81 -21.20
C ALA A 535 11.55 24.06 -21.70
N TRP A 536 11.15 24.96 -20.80
CA TRP A 536 10.58 26.24 -21.20
C TRP A 536 11.57 27.09 -21.99
N LEU A 537 12.82 27.17 -21.56
CA LEU A 537 13.86 27.94 -22.23
C LEU A 537 14.15 27.40 -23.64
N MET A 538 14.15 26.09 -23.81
CA MET A 538 14.31 25.44 -25.11
C MET A 538 13.21 25.89 -26.07
N ALA A 539 11.95 25.86 -25.64
CA ALA A 539 10.82 26.34 -26.45
C ALA A 539 10.90 27.85 -26.72
N VAL A 540 11.32 28.66 -25.74
CA VAL A 540 11.53 30.11 -25.92
C VAL A 540 12.54 30.39 -27.02
N LEU A 541 13.73 29.75 -26.95
CA LEU A 541 14.79 29.96 -27.92
C LEU A 541 14.38 29.44 -29.30
N PHE A 542 13.72 28.28 -29.37
CA PHE A 542 13.20 27.75 -30.63
C PHE A 542 12.25 28.71 -31.35
N ARG A 543 11.31 29.33 -30.63
CA ARG A 543 10.39 30.33 -31.21
C ARG A 543 11.08 31.61 -31.69
N LEU A 544 12.19 31.99 -31.04
CA LEU A 544 12.88 33.27 -31.28
C LEU A 544 13.99 33.17 -32.32
N GLU A 545 14.72 32.06 -32.38
CA GLU A 545 15.88 31.86 -33.25
C GLU A 545 15.89 30.52 -34.00
N GLY A 546 14.84 29.70 -33.92
CA GLY A 546 14.74 28.41 -34.62
C GLY A 546 15.61 27.31 -34.00
N GLN A 547 15.98 26.30 -34.80
CA GLN A 547 16.77 25.15 -34.35
C GLN A 547 18.28 25.49 -34.20
N SER A 548 18.59 26.38 -33.27
CA SER A 548 19.96 26.83 -32.97
C SER A 548 20.76 25.80 -32.16
N ASP A 549 22.08 26.00 -32.06
CA ASP A 549 22.94 25.13 -31.23
C ASP A 549 22.55 25.18 -29.75
N ARG A 550 22.02 26.30 -29.25
CA ARG A 550 21.51 26.41 -27.87
C ARG A 550 20.28 25.52 -27.66
N VAL A 551 19.39 25.45 -28.65
CA VAL A 551 18.21 24.58 -28.60
C VAL A 551 18.62 23.12 -28.61
N LYS A 552 19.57 22.74 -29.47
CA LYS A 552 20.13 21.38 -29.51
C LYS A 552 20.82 21.00 -28.19
N GLU A 553 21.58 21.92 -27.61
CA GLU A 553 22.26 21.70 -26.33
C GLU A 553 21.27 21.51 -25.18
N LEU A 554 20.25 22.38 -25.06
CA LEU A 554 19.19 22.20 -24.07
C LEU A 554 18.45 20.88 -24.24
N GLY A 555 18.17 20.48 -25.49
CA GLY A 555 17.57 19.18 -25.80
C GLY A 555 18.43 18.01 -25.31
N ARG A 556 19.76 18.09 -25.49
CA ARG A 556 20.71 17.10 -24.98
C ARG A 556 20.75 17.09 -23.45
N GLU A 557 20.85 18.25 -22.81
CA GLU A 557 20.84 18.37 -21.35
C GLU A 557 19.56 17.80 -20.74
N ILE A 558 18.39 18.07 -21.32
CA ILE A 558 17.10 17.52 -20.87
C ILE A 558 17.09 16.00 -21.05
N SER A 559 17.50 15.50 -22.21
CA SER A 559 17.54 14.06 -22.50
C SER A 559 18.46 13.30 -21.55
N ASN A 560 19.59 13.89 -21.15
CA ASN A 560 20.52 13.32 -20.18
C ASN A 560 19.93 13.20 -18.75
N THR A 561 18.84 13.91 -18.46
CA THR A 561 18.12 13.80 -17.17
C THR A 561 16.92 12.85 -17.22
N ALA A 562 16.65 12.25 -18.38
CA ALA A 562 15.54 11.32 -18.54
C ALA A 562 15.79 10.03 -17.76
N VAL A 563 14.85 9.66 -16.89
CA VAL A 563 14.82 8.35 -16.25
C VAL A 563 13.91 7.45 -17.07
N GLU A 564 14.52 6.50 -17.78
CA GLU A 564 13.82 5.62 -18.71
C GLU A 564 13.66 4.20 -18.16
N THR A 565 12.43 3.72 -18.18
CA THR A 565 12.08 2.32 -17.98
C THR A 565 11.62 1.73 -19.32
N ALA A 566 11.33 0.43 -19.36
CA ALA A 566 10.74 -0.19 -20.55
C ALA A 566 9.42 0.48 -20.99
N GLY A 567 8.63 0.99 -20.03
CA GLY A 567 7.27 1.49 -20.26
C GLY A 567 7.08 3.00 -20.14
N ALA A 568 8.03 3.73 -19.57
CA ALA A 568 7.83 5.13 -19.22
C ALA A 568 9.15 5.89 -19.19
N VAL A 569 9.09 7.17 -19.55
CA VAL A 569 10.13 8.16 -19.28
C VAL A 569 9.56 9.18 -18.30
N HIS A 570 10.36 9.56 -17.31
CA HIS A 570 10.04 10.67 -16.44
C HIS A 570 11.29 11.47 -16.10
N PHE A 571 11.08 12.71 -15.66
CA PHE A 571 12.14 13.63 -15.26
C PHE A 571 11.98 13.93 -13.78
N ALA A 572 13.04 13.79 -12.99
CA ALA A 572 13.04 14.16 -11.58
C ALA A 572 13.83 15.46 -11.38
N GLU A 573 13.32 16.34 -10.52
CA GLU A 573 14.05 17.54 -10.11
C GLU A 573 14.71 17.32 -8.75
N ALA A 574 15.91 17.90 -8.58
CA ALA A 574 16.53 18.00 -7.26
C ALA A 574 15.66 18.88 -6.35
N THR A 575 15.32 18.40 -5.16
CA THR A 575 14.46 19.13 -4.23
C THR A 575 15.17 20.37 -3.67
N SER A 576 14.58 21.56 -3.83
CA SER A 576 14.99 22.81 -3.17
C SER A 576 13.79 23.50 -2.52
N GLU A 577 14.01 24.38 -1.54
CA GLU A 577 12.92 25.20 -0.98
C GLU A 577 12.28 26.13 -2.04
N ASP A 578 13.08 26.61 -2.99
CA ASP A 578 12.63 27.46 -4.09
C ASP A 578 11.58 26.78 -5.00
N ILE A 579 11.70 25.47 -5.20
CA ILE A 579 10.74 24.67 -5.99
C ILE A 579 9.33 24.70 -5.39
N LYS A 580 9.21 24.87 -4.07
CA LYS A 580 7.90 24.99 -3.39
C LYS A 580 7.17 26.29 -3.77
N LEU A 581 7.91 27.38 -4.00
CA LEU A 581 7.34 28.68 -4.34
C LEU A 581 6.77 28.75 -5.77
N ILE A 582 7.20 27.83 -6.64
CA ILE A 582 6.63 27.63 -7.98
C ILE A 582 5.61 26.47 -8.03
N MET A 583 5.25 25.91 -6.86
CA MET A 583 4.26 24.81 -6.73
C MET A 583 4.53 23.63 -7.66
N HIS A 584 5.81 23.33 -7.88
CA HIS A 584 6.28 22.32 -8.81
C HIS A 584 6.03 20.91 -8.27
N SER A 585 5.84 19.98 -9.21
CA SER A 585 5.99 18.54 -9.00
C SER A 585 6.73 17.95 -10.20
N ASN A 586 7.29 16.75 -10.07
CA ASN A 586 7.95 16.17 -11.24
C ASN A 586 6.97 15.80 -12.36
N SER A 587 5.67 15.65 -12.07
CA SER A 587 4.64 15.54 -13.12
C SER A 587 4.49 16.84 -13.93
N SER A 588 4.76 18.00 -13.31
CA SER A 588 4.90 19.27 -14.04
C SER A 588 6.15 19.26 -14.95
N SER A 589 7.28 18.71 -14.50
CA SER A 589 8.46 18.50 -15.37
C SER A 589 8.13 17.64 -16.57
N ASP A 590 7.52 16.47 -16.37
CA ASP A 590 7.12 15.57 -17.46
C ASP A 590 6.20 16.29 -18.46
N SER A 591 5.22 17.05 -17.95
CA SER A 591 4.25 17.79 -18.76
C SER A 591 4.90 18.86 -19.62
N ILE A 592 5.80 19.66 -19.04
CA ILE A 592 6.46 20.76 -19.75
C ILE A 592 7.54 20.25 -20.69
N VAL A 593 8.31 19.23 -20.29
CA VAL A 593 9.27 18.60 -21.20
C VAL A 593 8.55 17.98 -22.39
N MET A 594 7.46 17.24 -22.17
CA MET A 594 6.65 16.69 -23.25
C MET A 594 6.14 17.80 -24.17
N ARG A 595 5.60 18.89 -23.60
CA ARG A 595 5.09 20.03 -24.37
C ARG A 595 6.18 20.67 -25.23
N SER A 596 7.35 20.95 -24.65
CA SER A 596 8.46 21.56 -25.38
C SER A 596 9.03 20.65 -26.45
N LEU A 597 9.12 19.34 -26.20
CA LEU A 597 9.55 18.37 -27.21
C LEU A 597 8.56 18.28 -28.37
N MET A 598 7.25 18.26 -28.10
CA MET A 598 6.24 18.27 -29.16
C MET A 598 6.32 19.49 -30.09
N GLU A 599 6.88 20.60 -29.61
CA GLU A 599 7.09 21.81 -30.39
C GLU A 599 8.44 21.83 -31.13
N VAL A 600 9.52 21.43 -30.45
CA VAL A 600 10.91 21.55 -30.94
C VAL A 600 11.33 20.33 -31.75
N ASP A 601 10.94 19.12 -31.33
CA ASP A 601 11.23 17.84 -31.98
C ASP A 601 10.00 16.90 -31.89
N PRO A 602 8.96 17.14 -32.72
CA PRO A 602 7.74 16.33 -32.73
C PRO A 602 7.98 14.87 -33.14
N THR A 603 9.16 14.53 -33.65
CA THR A 603 9.52 13.17 -34.06
C THR A 603 10.22 12.37 -32.96
N SER A 604 10.48 13.00 -31.81
CA SER A 604 11.18 12.38 -30.68
C SER A 604 10.48 11.11 -30.18
N THR A 605 11.22 10.00 -30.16
CA THR A 605 10.72 8.67 -29.81
C THR A 605 10.40 8.52 -28.31
N ILE A 606 10.82 9.46 -27.45
CA ILE A 606 10.52 9.45 -26.02
C ILE A 606 9.16 10.06 -25.69
N ILE A 607 8.56 10.88 -26.56
CA ILE A 607 7.25 11.53 -26.31
C ILE A 607 6.16 10.49 -25.94
N PRO A 608 6.00 9.36 -26.67
CA PRO A 608 5.05 8.32 -26.28
C PRO A 608 5.37 7.62 -24.95
N LYS A 609 6.63 7.65 -24.49
CA LYS A 609 7.02 7.13 -23.18
C LYS A 609 6.74 8.14 -22.06
N ILE A 610 6.91 9.43 -22.33
CA ILE A 610 6.58 10.50 -21.38
C ILE A 610 5.08 10.54 -21.12
N VAL A 611 4.24 10.52 -22.16
CA VAL A 611 2.77 10.51 -21.97
C VAL A 611 2.33 9.29 -21.15
N ARG A 612 2.91 8.10 -21.40
CA ARG A 612 2.59 6.90 -20.62
C ARG A 612 3.04 7.02 -19.17
N GLY A 613 4.26 7.50 -18.92
CA GLY A 613 4.77 7.75 -17.58
C GLY A 613 3.91 8.75 -16.82
N LEU A 614 3.51 9.84 -17.47
CA LEU A 614 2.61 10.84 -16.92
C LEU A 614 1.23 10.24 -16.60
N MET A 615 0.66 9.41 -17.48
CA MET A 615 -0.63 8.77 -17.23
C MET A 615 -0.57 7.70 -16.13
N ALA A 616 0.56 7.03 -15.96
CA ALA A 616 0.78 6.05 -14.90
C ALA A 616 1.06 6.68 -13.53
N SER A 617 1.56 7.92 -13.47
CA SER A 617 1.93 8.60 -12.23
C SER A 617 0.75 9.18 -11.43
N ARG A 618 -0.48 9.00 -11.92
CA ARG A 618 -1.69 9.47 -11.23
C ARG A 618 -1.95 8.66 -9.97
N ILE A 619 -2.35 9.35 -8.91
CA ILE A 619 -2.77 8.74 -7.63
C ILE A 619 -4.25 9.06 -7.46
N LYS A 620 -5.09 8.02 -7.33
CA LYS A 620 -6.56 8.17 -7.27
C LYS A 620 -7.10 9.03 -8.44
N GLY A 621 -6.48 8.86 -9.61
CA GLY A 621 -6.88 9.51 -10.85
C GLY A 621 -6.37 10.95 -11.04
N THR A 622 -5.56 11.51 -10.14
CA THR A 622 -5.07 12.91 -10.22
C THR A 622 -3.54 13.02 -10.12
N TRP A 623 -3.00 14.18 -10.48
CA TRP A 623 -1.59 14.53 -10.24
C TRP A 623 -1.46 15.50 -9.05
N GLU A 624 -0.38 15.33 -8.28
CA GLU A 624 -0.08 15.87 -6.93
C GLU A 624 -0.75 17.19 -6.51
N THR A 625 -0.71 18.21 -7.37
CA THR A 625 -1.21 19.57 -7.07
C THR A 625 -2.18 20.05 -8.15
N THR A 626 -3.00 21.06 -7.85
CA THR A 626 -3.85 21.75 -8.84
C THR A 626 -3.07 22.18 -10.07
N LEU A 627 -1.90 22.80 -9.86
CA LEU A 627 -1.00 23.24 -10.93
C LEU A 627 -0.47 22.08 -11.78
N SER A 628 0.00 21.01 -11.12
CA SER A 628 0.55 19.84 -11.81
C SER A 628 -0.51 19.13 -12.65
N ASN A 629 -1.72 19.05 -12.10
CA ASN A 629 -2.85 18.45 -12.80
C ASN A 629 -3.27 19.32 -13.99
N ALA A 630 -3.27 20.66 -13.87
CA ALA A 630 -3.52 21.56 -15.00
C ALA A 630 -2.46 21.42 -16.11
N TRP A 631 -1.17 21.39 -15.76
CA TRP A 631 -0.10 21.18 -16.74
C TRP A 631 -0.19 19.81 -17.42
N ALA A 632 -0.49 18.76 -16.66
CA ALA A 632 -0.65 17.42 -17.21
C ALA A 632 -1.84 17.33 -18.16
N LEU A 633 -2.99 17.88 -17.79
CA LEU A 633 -4.18 17.92 -18.66
C LEU A 633 -3.91 18.71 -19.94
N ASP A 634 -3.23 19.86 -19.85
CA ASP A 634 -2.86 20.64 -21.04
C ASP A 634 -1.86 19.89 -21.95
N ALA A 635 -0.84 19.27 -21.38
CA ALA A 635 0.17 18.55 -22.15
C ALA A 635 -0.43 17.30 -22.82
N VAL A 636 -1.26 16.55 -22.10
CA VAL A 636 -2.00 15.40 -22.65
C VAL A 636 -2.99 15.83 -23.73
N ALA A 637 -3.67 16.97 -23.56
CA ALA A 637 -4.55 17.52 -24.59
C ALA A 637 -3.79 17.88 -25.88
N GLN A 638 -2.59 18.44 -25.75
CA GLN A 638 -1.75 18.74 -26.91
C GLN A 638 -1.23 17.47 -27.58
N TYR A 639 -0.84 16.45 -26.80
CA TYR A 639 -0.48 15.15 -27.35
C TYR A 639 -1.63 14.57 -28.18
N PHE A 640 -2.85 14.58 -27.64
CA PHE A 640 -4.04 14.12 -28.34
C PHE A 640 -4.29 14.89 -29.64
N ASN A 641 -4.27 16.23 -29.59
CA ASN A 641 -4.50 17.07 -30.75
C ASN A 641 -3.42 16.92 -31.83
N GLN A 642 -2.17 16.60 -31.44
CA GLN A 642 -1.05 16.48 -32.36
C GLN A 642 -0.95 15.07 -32.97
N TYR A 643 -1.12 14.03 -32.16
CA TYR A 643 -0.84 12.64 -32.54
C TYR A 643 -2.09 11.75 -32.65
N GLU A 644 -3.21 12.07 -32.02
CA GLU A 644 -4.44 11.27 -32.06
C GLU A 644 -5.56 11.96 -32.86
N LYS A 645 -5.20 12.57 -33.99
CA LYS A 645 -6.13 13.38 -34.82
C LYS A 645 -7.27 12.56 -35.40
N ASP A 646 -6.99 11.34 -35.83
CA ASP A 646 -7.97 10.48 -36.46
C ASP A 646 -8.96 9.90 -35.45
N VAL A 647 -10.23 9.81 -35.85
CA VAL A 647 -11.24 9.06 -35.09
C VAL A 647 -10.96 7.57 -35.30
N PRO A 648 -10.78 6.76 -34.24
CA PRO A 648 -10.51 5.34 -34.39
C PRO A 648 -11.65 4.61 -35.09
N ASP A 649 -11.35 3.95 -36.21
CA ASP A 649 -12.21 2.97 -36.86
C ASP A 649 -11.34 1.85 -37.42
N PHE A 650 -10.98 0.92 -36.54
CA PHE A 650 -10.07 -0.16 -36.88
C PHE A 650 -10.37 -1.45 -36.12
N THR A 651 -9.95 -2.56 -36.71
CA THR A 651 -9.96 -3.88 -36.08
C THR A 651 -8.52 -4.30 -35.78
N ALA A 652 -8.28 -4.72 -34.54
CA ALA A 652 -7.03 -5.31 -34.09
C ALA A 652 -7.24 -6.81 -33.87
N ASN A 653 -6.61 -7.63 -34.70
CA ASN A 653 -6.59 -9.08 -34.57
C ASN A 653 -5.22 -9.51 -34.04
N VAL A 654 -5.21 -10.44 -33.08
CA VAL A 654 -4.01 -10.83 -32.35
C VAL A 654 -3.77 -12.33 -32.47
N TRP A 655 -2.54 -12.71 -32.78
CA TRP A 655 -2.05 -14.09 -32.82
C TRP A 655 -0.74 -14.22 -32.04
N TYR A 656 -0.46 -15.45 -31.62
CA TYR A 656 0.84 -15.88 -31.13
C TYR A 656 1.27 -17.10 -31.94
N GLY A 657 2.28 -16.92 -32.80
CA GLY A 657 2.59 -17.88 -33.87
C GLY A 657 1.36 -18.09 -34.76
N LYS A 658 0.94 -19.35 -34.92
CA LYS A 658 -0.27 -19.73 -35.68
C LYS A 658 -1.56 -19.67 -34.85
N GLY A 659 -1.47 -19.51 -33.53
CA GLY A 659 -2.63 -19.54 -32.63
C GLY A 659 -3.34 -18.19 -32.58
N PHE A 660 -4.63 -18.15 -32.91
CA PHE A 660 -5.46 -16.95 -32.75
C PHE A 660 -5.79 -16.69 -31.28
N VAL A 661 -5.53 -15.46 -30.82
CA VAL A 661 -5.71 -15.05 -29.42
C VAL A 661 -7.00 -14.27 -29.23
N GLY A 662 -7.34 -13.42 -30.19
CA GLY A 662 -8.58 -12.65 -30.16
C GLY A 662 -8.62 -11.48 -31.14
N SER A 663 -9.80 -10.86 -31.24
CA SER A 663 -10.06 -9.67 -32.05
C SER A 663 -10.71 -8.58 -31.20
N LYS A 664 -10.40 -7.32 -31.51
CA LYS A 664 -11.07 -6.16 -30.94
C LYS A 664 -11.34 -5.13 -32.02
N VAL A 665 -12.61 -4.72 -32.13
CA VAL A 665 -13.04 -3.61 -32.99
C VAL A 665 -13.11 -2.34 -32.15
N TYR A 666 -12.55 -1.25 -32.68
CA TYR A 666 -12.68 0.10 -32.16
C TYR A 666 -13.47 0.93 -33.18
N ARG A 667 -14.58 1.52 -32.75
CA ARG A 667 -15.38 2.48 -33.54
C ARG A 667 -15.61 3.72 -32.70
N GLY A 668 -15.18 4.87 -33.21
CA GLY A 668 -15.21 6.12 -32.47
C GLY A 668 -14.16 6.18 -31.36
N ARG A 669 -14.16 7.28 -30.62
CA ARG A 669 -13.21 7.49 -29.53
C ARG A 669 -13.68 6.79 -28.25
N SER A 670 -12.77 6.07 -27.62
CA SER A 670 -13.01 5.38 -26.35
C SER A 670 -11.75 5.36 -25.50
N MET A 671 -11.91 5.57 -24.18
CA MET A 671 -10.85 5.41 -23.18
C MET A 671 -10.77 3.97 -22.65
N ALA A 672 -11.51 3.02 -23.24
CA ALA A 672 -11.53 1.64 -22.79
C ALA A 672 -10.17 0.96 -23.02
N LEU A 673 -9.65 0.34 -21.96
CA LEU A 673 -8.50 -0.54 -22.01
C LEU A 673 -9.00 -1.98 -22.15
N THR A 674 -8.56 -2.68 -23.19
CA THR A 674 -8.86 -4.11 -23.35
C THR A 674 -7.68 -4.91 -22.84
N HIS A 675 -7.93 -5.86 -21.93
CA HIS A 675 -6.92 -6.79 -21.40
C HIS A 675 -7.25 -8.22 -21.82
N LYS A 676 -6.23 -8.95 -22.30
CA LYS A 676 -6.30 -10.38 -22.60
C LYS A 676 -5.05 -11.06 -22.06
N ARG A 677 -5.22 -12.22 -21.44
CA ARG A 677 -4.10 -13.02 -20.93
C ARG A 677 -3.99 -14.35 -21.69
N ILE A 678 -2.78 -14.69 -22.11
CA ILE A 678 -2.44 -16.02 -22.62
C ILE A 678 -1.71 -16.76 -21.48
N PRO A 679 -2.25 -17.89 -20.97
CA PRO A 679 -1.61 -18.64 -19.90
C PRO A 679 -0.23 -19.18 -20.29
N MET A 680 0.72 -19.21 -19.34
CA MET A 680 2.06 -19.77 -19.56
C MET A 680 2.01 -21.22 -20.06
N GLU A 681 1.06 -22.02 -19.57
CA GLU A 681 0.89 -23.42 -20.00
C GLU A 681 0.66 -23.54 -21.52
N TRP A 682 -0.13 -22.64 -22.10
CA TRP A 682 -0.38 -22.63 -23.53
C TRP A 682 0.84 -22.12 -24.30
N LEU A 683 1.50 -21.06 -23.81
CA LEU A 683 2.71 -20.49 -24.42
C LEU A 683 3.84 -21.53 -24.51
N VAL A 684 4.11 -22.26 -23.41
CA VAL A 684 5.17 -23.28 -23.37
C VAL A 684 4.91 -24.40 -24.39
N LYS A 685 3.64 -24.73 -24.68
CA LYS A 685 3.29 -25.72 -25.73
C LYS A 685 3.55 -25.20 -27.15
N GLN A 686 3.46 -23.89 -27.38
CA GLN A 686 3.74 -23.27 -28.68
C GLN A 686 5.23 -23.01 -28.91
N GLY A 687 6.00 -22.77 -27.84
CA GLY A 687 7.41 -22.42 -27.92
C GLY A 687 7.64 -20.94 -28.29
N ASP A 688 8.88 -20.61 -28.62
CA ASP A 688 9.23 -19.27 -29.11
C ASP A 688 8.46 -18.99 -30.41
N ALA A 689 7.74 -17.87 -30.45
CA ALA A 689 6.95 -17.49 -31.59
C ALA A 689 6.80 -15.98 -31.69
N ASP A 690 6.41 -15.52 -32.87
CA ASP A 690 6.08 -14.13 -33.09
C ASP A 690 4.70 -13.80 -32.54
N PHE A 691 4.63 -12.70 -31.78
CA PHE A 691 3.37 -12.06 -31.49
C PHE A 691 3.00 -11.18 -32.69
N ILE A 692 1.85 -11.48 -33.30
CA ILE A 692 1.36 -10.77 -34.49
C ILE A 692 0.11 -10.00 -34.11
N MET A 693 0.14 -8.69 -34.30
CA MET A 693 -1.04 -7.85 -34.15
C MET A 693 -1.35 -7.20 -35.49
N ALA A 694 -2.30 -7.79 -36.21
CA ALA A 694 -2.77 -7.23 -37.47
C ALA A 694 -3.79 -6.12 -37.20
N LYS A 695 -3.52 -4.94 -37.75
CA LYS A 695 -4.41 -3.78 -37.65
C LYS A 695 -4.94 -3.42 -39.03
N LYS A 696 -6.27 -3.33 -39.16
CA LYS A 696 -6.94 -2.88 -40.38
C LYS A 696 -7.89 -1.73 -40.06
N GLY A 697 -7.71 -0.59 -40.72
CA GLY A 697 -8.51 0.63 -40.51
C GLY A 697 -7.69 1.80 -39.93
N VAL A 698 -8.38 2.90 -39.66
CA VAL A 698 -7.80 4.23 -39.39
C VAL A 698 -7.67 4.49 -37.88
N GLY A 699 -6.62 5.23 -37.48
CA GLY A 699 -6.35 5.60 -36.08
C GLY A 699 -5.14 4.88 -35.47
N LYS A 700 -4.68 5.35 -34.31
CA LYS A 700 -3.55 4.75 -33.57
C LYS A 700 -4.01 3.64 -32.64
N LEU A 701 -3.16 2.64 -32.47
CA LEU A 701 -3.31 1.54 -31.53
C LEU A 701 -2.13 1.52 -30.56
N TYR A 702 -2.44 1.63 -29.27
CA TYR A 702 -1.48 1.54 -28.18
C TYR A 702 -1.52 0.13 -27.61
N TYR A 703 -0.35 -0.44 -27.31
CA TYR A 703 -0.26 -1.79 -26.77
C TYR A 703 0.84 -1.97 -25.71
N ARG A 704 0.59 -2.91 -24.80
CA ARG A 704 1.55 -3.46 -23.83
C ARG A 704 1.51 -4.99 -23.91
N LEU A 705 2.67 -5.60 -24.04
CA LEU A 705 2.90 -7.04 -23.94
C LEU A 705 3.72 -7.30 -22.68
N GLY A 706 3.09 -7.75 -21.60
CA GLY A 706 3.75 -8.06 -20.33
C GLY A 706 3.87 -9.57 -20.13
N MET A 707 5.08 -10.10 -20.10
CA MET A 707 5.33 -11.48 -19.68
C MET A 707 5.53 -11.51 -18.17
N THR A 708 4.84 -12.41 -17.47
CA THR A 708 5.10 -12.77 -16.07
C THR A 708 5.34 -14.26 -15.98
N TYR A 709 6.31 -14.72 -15.19
CA TYR A 709 6.60 -16.14 -15.03
C TYR A 709 7.31 -16.44 -13.71
N VAL A 710 7.36 -17.72 -13.34
CA VAL A 710 8.17 -18.23 -12.23
C VAL A 710 9.23 -19.18 -12.79
N PRO A 711 10.53 -19.00 -12.47
CA PRO A 711 11.56 -19.95 -12.85
C PRO A 711 11.39 -21.31 -12.13
N LYS A 712 11.66 -22.41 -12.85
CA LYS A 712 11.75 -23.77 -12.29
C LYS A 712 12.91 -23.91 -11.28
N ASN A 713 14.00 -23.17 -11.49
CA ASN A 713 15.11 -23.12 -10.54
C ASN A 713 14.77 -22.15 -9.40
N LEU A 714 14.60 -22.69 -8.20
CA LEU A 714 14.23 -21.96 -6.99
C LEU A 714 15.43 -21.31 -6.29
N LYS A 715 16.67 -21.59 -6.74
CA LYS A 715 17.88 -20.87 -6.33
C LYS A 715 18.07 -19.65 -7.22
N ILE A 716 17.50 -18.55 -6.76
CA ILE A 716 17.38 -17.31 -7.51
C ILE A 716 18.55 -16.38 -7.19
N LYS A 717 19.12 -15.76 -8.22
CA LYS A 717 20.17 -14.73 -8.06
C LYS A 717 19.54 -13.35 -7.80
N PRO A 718 20.26 -12.45 -7.09
CA PRO A 718 19.86 -11.05 -6.99
C PRO A 718 19.63 -10.41 -8.36
N ALA A 719 18.70 -9.47 -8.45
CA ALA A 719 18.45 -8.71 -9.66
C ALA A 719 18.01 -7.29 -9.31
N GLU A 720 18.49 -6.32 -10.08
CA GLU A 720 18.23 -4.89 -9.90
C GLU A 720 17.61 -4.35 -11.19
N ARG A 721 16.31 -4.03 -11.16
CA ARG A 721 15.55 -3.49 -12.28
C ARG A 721 14.65 -2.35 -11.80
N GLY A 722 15.26 -1.34 -11.18
CA GLY A 722 14.56 -0.15 -10.64
C GLY A 722 14.42 -0.12 -9.13
N PHE A 723 14.79 -1.20 -8.44
CA PHE A 723 15.04 -1.23 -6.99
C PHE A 723 16.31 -2.02 -6.68
N VAL A 724 16.94 -1.68 -5.57
CA VAL A 724 17.92 -2.54 -4.89
C VAL A 724 17.33 -2.91 -3.53
N VAL A 725 17.34 -4.18 -3.16
CA VAL A 725 16.82 -4.63 -1.87
C VAL A 725 17.80 -5.53 -1.15
N LYS A 726 17.78 -5.47 0.18
CA LYS A 726 18.63 -6.28 1.04
C LYS A 726 17.86 -6.69 2.29
N ARG A 727 18.00 -7.97 2.66
CA ARG A 727 17.53 -8.53 3.92
C ARG A 727 18.72 -8.86 4.82
N VAL A 728 18.60 -8.57 6.10
CA VAL A 728 19.57 -8.92 7.14
C VAL A 728 18.82 -9.43 8.36
N TYR A 729 19.29 -10.53 8.95
CA TYR A 729 18.81 -11.04 10.24
C TYR A 729 19.75 -10.54 11.33
N GLU A 730 19.18 -9.91 12.36
CA GLU A 730 19.92 -9.31 13.47
C GLU A 730 19.46 -9.89 14.81
N PRO A 731 20.38 -10.20 15.73
CA PRO A 731 20.02 -10.67 17.07
C PRO A 731 19.40 -9.53 17.88
N VAL A 732 18.33 -9.80 18.64
CA VAL A 732 17.68 -8.78 19.49
C VAL A 732 18.30 -8.69 20.88
N ARG A 733 18.69 -9.84 21.46
CA ARG A 733 19.22 -9.92 22.84
C ARG A 733 20.67 -10.37 22.87
N ASP A 734 20.92 -11.61 22.44
CA ASP A 734 22.24 -12.23 22.48
C ASP A 734 22.82 -12.31 21.07
N LYS A 735 23.98 -11.67 20.85
CA LYS A 735 24.65 -11.61 19.55
C LYS A 735 25.04 -12.99 18.99
N SER A 736 25.23 -13.99 19.84
CA SER A 736 25.58 -15.36 19.42
C SER A 736 24.41 -16.13 18.79
N THR A 737 23.18 -15.65 18.95
CA THR A 737 21.97 -16.36 18.52
C THR A 737 21.69 -16.27 17.02
N VAL A 738 22.36 -15.37 16.29
CA VAL A 738 22.22 -15.18 14.84
C VAL A 738 23.61 -15.11 14.21
N VAL A 739 23.96 -16.11 13.40
CA VAL A 739 25.26 -16.24 12.74
C VAL A 739 25.08 -16.25 11.23
N LYS A 740 25.76 -15.36 10.53
CA LYS A 740 25.85 -15.41 9.07
C LYS A 740 26.95 -16.39 8.67
N VAL A 741 26.59 -17.57 8.18
CA VAL A 741 27.55 -18.62 7.80
C VAL A 741 28.30 -18.22 6.53
N LYS A 742 27.57 -17.75 5.52
CA LYS A 742 28.09 -17.22 4.24
C LYS A 742 27.00 -16.36 3.57
N PRO A 743 27.27 -15.66 2.46
CA PRO A 743 26.22 -14.92 1.74
C PRO A 743 25.01 -15.82 1.42
N GLY A 744 23.83 -15.39 1.86
CA GLY A 744 22.57 -16.13 1.70
C GLY A 744 22.41 -17.36 2.60
N HIS A 745 23.27 -17.59 3.60
CA HIS A 745 23.11 -18.69 4.54
C HIS A 745 23.27 -18.22 5.99
N TRP A 746 22.24 -18.46 6.80
CA TRP A 746 22.15 -18.03 8.19
C TRP A 746 21.89 -19.21 9.12
N ARG A 747 22.53 -19.19 10.30
CA ARG A 747 22.29 -20.14 11.39
C ARG A 747 21.77 -19.40 12.61
N ILE A 748 20.65 -19.84 13.16
CA ILE A 748 19.89 -19.11 14.17
C ILE A 748 19.43 -20.05 15.27
N LYS A 749 19.60 -19.66 16.53
CA LYS A 749 19.21 -20.47 17.68
C LYS A 749 17.70 -20.46 17.91
N ALA A 750 17.10 -21.62 18.13
CA ALA A 750 15.69 -21.78 18.45
C ALA A 750 15.31 -21.03 19.74
N GLY A 751 14.11 -20.49 19.78
CA GLY A 751 13.58 -19.65 20.87
C GLY A 751 14.05 -18.19 20.84
N SER A 752 15.08 -17.84 20.05
CA SER A 752 15.61 -16.48 19.96
C SER A 752 14.68 -15.53 19.21
N TYR A 753 14.70 -14.26 19.62
CA TYR A 753 14.08 -13.16 18.87
C TYR A 753 15.08 -12.60 17.87
N VAL A 754 14.62 -12.47 16.63
CA VAL A 754 15.40 -11.97 15.51
C VAL A 754 14.71 -10.73 14.96
N ARG A 755 15.49 -9.67 14.72
CA ARG A 755 15.07 -8.49 13.99
C ARG A 755 15.43 -8.71 12.52
N VAL A 756 14.42 -8.75 11.66
CA VAL A 756 14.63 -8.78 10.21
C VAL A 756 14.68 -7.34 9.74
N ARG A 757 15.83 -6.88 9.27
CA ARG A 757 16.03 -5.55 8.68
C ARG A 757 16.02 -5.64 7.16
N LEU A 758 15.14 -4.84 6.57
CA LEU A 758 14.95 -4.68 5.14
C LEU A 758 15.49 -3.32 4.73
N THR A 759 16.39 -3.29 3.76
CA THR A 759 16.81 -2.08 3.06
C THR A 759 16.19 -2.10 1.68
N VAL A 760 15.51 -1.01 1.31
CA VAL A 760 14.90 -0.81 -0.01
C VAL A 760 15.44 0.48 -0.57
N VAL A 761 16.20 0.40 -1.65
CA VAL A 761 16.70 1.58 -2.38
C VAL A 761 15.89 1.73 -3.64
N ALA A 762 15.25 2.88 -3.78
CA ALA A 762 14.61 3.32 -5.01
C ALA A 762 15.50 4.42 -5.63
N PRO A 763 16.20 4.15 -6.74
CA PRO A 763 17.03 5.17 -7.40
C PRO A 763 16.22 6.39 -7.85
N ASP A 764 14.93 6.17 -8.15
CA ASP A 764 13.99 7.17 -8.62
C ASP A 764 12.68 7.09 -7.85
N ARG A 765 11.76 8.02 -8.10
CA ARG A 765 10.39 7.90 -7.61
C ARG A 765 9.71 6.67 -8.22
N ARG A 766 8.93 5.98 -7.40
CA ARG A 766 8.16 4.78 -7.77
C ARG A 766 6.73 4.91 -7.28
N TYR A 767 5.81 4.19 -7.93
CA TYR A 767 4.38 4.23 -7.61
C TYR A 767 3.84 2.84 -7.35
N TYR A 768 2.90 2.74 -6.40
CA TYR A 768 2.25 1.48 -6.02
C TYR A 768 3.27 0.37 -5.78
N VAL A 769 4.21 0.63 -4.89
CA VAL A 769 5.32 -0.27 -4.56
C VAL A 769 4.83 -1.29 -3.54
N ALA A 770 5.07 -2.57 -3.84
CA ALA A 770 4.93 -3.66 -2.89
C ALA A 770 6.33 -4.24 -2.59
N VAL A 771 6.65 -4.37 -1.31
CA VAL A 771 7.85 -5.06 -0.83
C VAL A 771 7.40 -6.31 -0.09
N ASP A 772 7.64 -7.47 -0.69
CA ASP A 772 7.27 -8.78 -0.18
C ASP A 772 8.53 -9.45 0.39
N ASP A 773 8.49 -9.77 1.69
CA ASP A 773 9.54 -10.49 2.39
C ASP A 773 9.05 -11.85 2.91
N PRO A 774 9.23 -12.93 2.13
CA PRO A 774 8.89 -14.28 2.56
C PRO A 774 9.75 -14.73 3.74
N MET A 775 9.10 -15.28 4.76
CA MET A 775 9.77 -15.79 5.96
C MET A 775 10.26 -17.24 5.76
N PRO A 776 11.30 -17.67 6.48
CA PRO A 776 11.56 -19.09 6.65
C PRO A 776 10.44 -19.73 7.46
N ALA A 777 10.02 -20.95 7.10
CA ALA A 777 8.97 -21.68 7.81
C ALA A 777 9.28 -21.99 9.28
N GLY A 778 10.57 -21.97 9.66
CA GLY A 778 11.00 -22.10 11.05
C GLY A 778 10.74 -20.88 11.92
N PHE A 779 10.24 -19.77 11.36
CA PHE A 779 9.96 -18.54 12.08
C PHE A 779 8.47 -18.32 12.32
N GLU A 780 8.18 -17.57 13.37
CA GLU A 780 6.87 -16.95 13.59
C GLU A 780 7.00 -15.43 13.68
N GLY A 781 6.15 -14.71 12.94
CA GLY A 781 6.04 -13.25 13.04
C GLY A 781 5.61 -12.81 14.44
N VAL A 782 6.29 -11.80 15.00
CA VAL A 782 5.94 -11.21 16.29
C VAL A 782 5.10 -9.95 16.03
N ASP A 783 3.79 -10.10 16.16
CA ASP A 783 2.86 -8.97 16.02
C ASP A 783 2.82 -8.13 17.31
N MET A 784 3.38 -6.93 17.23
CA MET A 784 3.44 -5.97 18.35
C MET A 784 2.10 -5.27 18.62
N THR A 785 1.08 -5.44 17.78
CA THR A 785 -0.27 -4.90 18.00
C THR A 785 -1.08 -5.73 18.99
N LEU A 786 -0.69 -6.98 19.23
CA LEU A 786 -1.36 -7.87 20.18
C LEU A 786 -1.01 -7.51 21.63
N LYS A 787 -2.02 -7.51 22.52
CA LYS A 787 -1.82 -7.16 23.95
C LYS A 787 -0.98 -8.19 24.71
N THR A 788 -0.94 -9.42 24.22
CA THR A 788 -0.16 -10.51 24.80
C THR A 788 1.32 -10.44 24.43
N THR A 789 1.71 -9.56 23.51
CA THR A 789 3.11 -9.37 23.12
C THR A 789 3.79 -8.44 24.12
N ALA A 790 4.91 -8.87 24.71
CA ALA A 790 5.69 -8.10 25.69
C ALA A 790 6.48 -6.95 25.03
N SER A 791 5.76 -5.93 24.54
CA SER A 791 6.26 -4.84 23.70
C SER A 791 7.36 -4.00 24.35
N SER A 792 7.29 -3.74 25.66
CA SER A 792 8.24 -2.89 26.40
C SER A 792 9.66 -3.46 26.48
N SER A 793 9.84 -4.78 26.37
CA SER A 793 11.15 -5.46 26.41
C SER A 793 11.76 -5.72 25.03
N LEU A 794 10.95 -5.60 23.97
CA LEU A 794 11.32 -5.89 22.58
C LEU A 794 11.47 -4.61 21.74
N SER A 795 11.02 -3.46 22.24
CA SER A 795 11.12 -2.13 21.61
C SER A 795 12.47 -1.45 21.79
N ALA A 796 13.45 -2.08 22.45
CA ALA A 796 14.79 -1.54 22.58
C ALA A 796 15.42 -1.37 21.17
N GLY A 797 15.64 -0.13 20.75
CA GLY A 797 16.27 0.18 19.47
C GLY A 797 15.33 0.38 18.27
N THR A 798 14.04 0.66 18.45
CA THR A 798 13.33 1.47 17.45
C THR A 798 13.84 2.90 17.57
N SER A 799 14.70 3.33 16.65
CA SER A 799 15.14 4.71 16.58
C SER A 799 13.91 5.62 16.52
N SER A 800 13.65 6.32 17.63
CA SER A 800 12.81 7.51 17.63
C SER A 800 13.56 8.53 16.79
N TYR A 801 13.12 8.74 15.57
CA TYR A 801 13.59 9.83 14.73
C TYR A 801 13.14 11.15 15.37
N THR A 802 13.98 11.71 16.25
CA THR A 802 13.69 12.89 17.08
C THR A 802 13.84 14.23 16.34
N SER A 803 14.20 14.21 15.06
CA SER A 803 14.39 15.42 14.24
C SER A 803 13.23 15.64 13.27
N PHE A 804 12.71 16.87 13.21
CA PHE A 804 11.73 17.35 12.23
C PHE A 804 12.15 17.03 10.78
N TRP A 805 13.45 17.05 10.49
CA TRP A 805 14.01 16.69 9.19
C TRP A 805 13.93 15.18 8.91
N SER A 806 13.99 14.35 9.94
CA SER A 806 13.89 12.90 9.80
C SER A 806 12.45 12.41 9.54
N TRP A 807 11.44 13.13 10.03
CA TRP A 807 10.04 12.90 9.67
C TRP A 807 9.78 13.09 8.16
N TYR A 808 10.51 14.01 7.52
CA TYR A 808 10.32 14.37 6.11
C TYR A 808 10.89 13.34 5.14
N TRP A 809 11.97 12.65 5.52
CA TRP A 809 12.61 11.59 4.71
C TRP A 809 12.17 10.17 5.10
N TYR A 810 11.60 9.98 6.29
CA TYR A 810 11.06 8.69 6.73
C TYR A 810 9.60 8.52 6.27
N ARG A 811 9.42 8.13 5.01
CA ARG A 811 8.09 7.71 4.54
C ARG A 811 7.80 6.28 5.02
N SER A 812 7.10 6.18 6.16
CA SER A 812 6.52 4.91 6.58
C SER A 812 5.65 4.31 5.47
N PRO A 813 5.63 2.97 5.34
CA PRO A 813 4.67 2.29 4.46
C PRO A 813 3.24 2.77 4.72
N ASP A 814 2.48 2.98 3.65
CA ASP A 814 1.06 3.34 3.70
C ASP A 814 0.21 2.18 4.26
N PHE A 815 0.65 0.94 4.05
CA PHE A 815 0.08 -0.26 4.66
C PHE A 815 1.16 -1.32 4.97
N LYS A 816 0.94 -2.10 6.03
CA LYS A 816 1.83 -3.16 6.50
C LYS A 816 0.99 -4.41 6.79
N ASP A 817 1.45 -5.56 6.33
CA ASP A 817 0.74 -6.83 6.46
C ASP A 817 1.69 -7.91 7.00
N MET A 818 1.37 -8.45 8.18
CA MET A 818 2.11 -9.54 8.82
C MET A 818 1.30 -10.82 8.64
N ARG A 819 1.76 -11.70 7.75
CA ARG A 819 1.13 -12.99 7.48
C ARG A 819 1.93 -14.12 8.12
N ASP A 820 1.38 -15.32 8.09
CA ASP A 820 2.06 -16.52 8.58
C ASP A 820 3.37 -16.81 7.80
N ASP A 821 3.39 -16.51 6.50
CA ASP A 821 4.48 -16.87 5.58
C ASP A 821 5.35 -15.71 5.11
N ARG A 822 4.96 -14.45 5.39
CA ARG A 822 5.64 -13.27 4.87
C ARG A 822 5.30 -11.99 5.62
N TYR A 823 6.15 -11.00 5.45
CA TYR A 823 5.87 -9.62 5.81
C TYR A 823 5.79 -8.74 4.55
N VAL A 824 4.73 -7.94 4.40
CA VAL A 824 4.51 -7.14 3.20
C VAL A 824 4.35 -5.66 3.55
N LEU A 825 5.02 -4.81 2.77
CA LEU A 825 4.96 -3.36 2.89
C LEU A 825 4.45 -2.74 1.60
N TYR A 826 3.60 -1.73 1.71
CA TYR A 826 3.02 -1.05 0.56
C TYR A 826 3.22 0.46 0.63
N TRP A 827 3.53 1.06 -0.52
CA TRP A 827 3.55 2.52 -0.71
C TRP A 827 2.76 2.88 -1.96
N ASP A 828 1.82 3.81 -1.84
CA ASP A 828 1.15 4.41 -3.00
C ASP A 828 2.15 5.21 -3.83
N ARG A 829 3.14 5.83 -3.17
CA ARG A 829 4.26 6.53 -3.78
C ARG A 829 5.52 6.35 -2.93
N LEU A 830 6.65 6.08 -3.56
CA LEU A 830 7.93 5.99 -2.89
C LEU A 830 8.88 6.98 -3.59
N PRO A 831 9.32 8.07 -2.94
CA PRO A 831 10.33 8.95 -3.51
C PRO A 831 11.65 8.21 -3.81
N ALA A 832 12.56 8.88 -4.53
CA ALA A 832 13.93 8.39 -4.64
C ALA A 832 14.59 8.42 -3.25
N GLY A 833 15.34 7.38 -2.89
CA GLY A 833 16.02 7.29 -1.61
C GLY A 833 16.32 5.88 -1.15
N SER A 834 16.91 5.79 0.03
CA SER A 834 17.16 4.54 0.75
C SER A 834 16.25 4.47 1.98
N TYR A 835 15.49 3.40 2.08
CA TYR A 835 14.49 3.18 3.12
C TYR A 835 14.87 1.94 3.93
N GLU A 836 14.89 2.08 5.24
CA GLU A 836 15.07 0.94 6.15
C GLU A 836 13.79 0.68 6.92
N HIS A 837 13.39 -0.59 6.94
CA HIS A 837 12.26 -1.07 7.72
C HIS A 837 12.65 -2.34 8.46
N SER A 838 12.10 -2.56 9.65
CA SER A 838 12.37 -3.79 10.39
C SER A 838 11.11 -4.34 11.04
N TYR A 839 11.09 -5.65 11.20
CA TYR A 839 10.06 -6.37 11.93
C TYR A 839 10.70 -7.48 12.78
N LEU A 840 9.95 -7.97 13.76
CA LEU A 840 10.42 -8.98 14.69
C LEU A 840 9.83 -10.34 14.33
N VAL A 841 10.67 -11.37 14.44
CA VAL A 841 10.29 -12.77 14.34
C VAL A 841 10.89 -13.55 15.49
N ARG A 842 10.33 -14.71 15.78
CA ARG A 842 10.91 -15.69 16.70
C ARG A 842 11.28 -16.94 15.92
N ALA A 843 12.50 -17.42 16.10
CA ALA A 843 12.88 -18.73 15.57
C ALA A 843 12.26 -19.82 16.46
N THR A 844 11.41 -20.69 15.91
CA THR A 844 10.64 -21.67 16.69
C THR A 844 10.96 -23.10 16.29
N THR A 845 10.78 -23.46 15.01
CA THR A 845 10.92 -24.84 14.54
C THR A 845 12.36 -25.11 14.10
N ILE A 846 12.99 -26.14 14.67
CA ILE A 846 14.35 -26.59 14.32
C ILE A 846 14.33 -27.23 12.93
N GLY A 847 15.28 -26.85 12.07
CA GLY A 847 15.35 -27.35 10.69
C GLY A 847 16.17 -26.47 9.75
N THR A 848 16.20 -26.86 8.48
CA THR A 848 16.80 -26.10 7.37
C THR A 848 15.69 -25.69 6.41
N PHE A 849 15.55 -24.37 6.22
CA PHE A 849 14.45 -23.77 5.48
C PHE A 849 14.97 -22.99 4.27
N ASN A 850 14.39 -23.25 3.11
CA ASN A 850 14.59 -22.46 1.91
C ASN A 850 13.77 -21.18 2.02
N VAL A 851 14.42 -20.03 1.84
CA VAL A 851 13.76 -18.73 1.93
C VAL A 851 13.76 -18.08 0.55
N PRO A 852 12.56 -17.78 -0.01
CA PRO A 852 12.48 -17.01 -1.23
C PRO A 852 13.14 -15.63 -1.08
N PRO A 853 13.52 -14.99 -2.20
CA PRO A 853 14.00 -13.63 -2.19
C PRO A 853 13.01 -12.63 -1.59
N LEU A 854 13.52 -11.68 -0.80
CA LEU A 854 12.92 -10.37 -0.60
C LEU A 854 12.78 -9.70 -1.97
N LYS A 855 11.59 -9.17 -2.28
CA LYS A 855 11.32 -8.49 -3.55
C LYS A 855 10.58 -7.18 -3.35
N ALA A 856 11.12 -6.09 -3.89
CA ALA A 856 10.39 -4.85 -4.13
C ALA A 856 9.94 -4.80 -5.60
N GLN A 857 8.72 -4.35 -5.89
CA GLN A 857 8.25 -4.14 -7.25
C GLN A 857 7.16 -3.07 -7.32
N GLU A 858 7.00 -2.43 -8.48
CA GLU A 858 5.75 -1.72 -8.77
C GLU A 858 4.65 -2.72 -9.13
N MET A 859 3.48 -2.59 -8.51
CA MET A 859 2.38 -3.55 -8.71
C MET A 859 1.83 -3.55 -10.14
N TYR A 860 1.84 -2.40 -10.81
CA TYR A 860 1.27 -2.21 -12.14
C TYR A 860 2.32 -2.14 -13.27
N ALA A 861 3.60 -2.14 -12.90
CA ALA A 861 4.74 -2.31 -13.79
C ALA A 861 5.70 -3.35 -13.17
N PRO A 862 5.29 -4.62 -13.06
CA PRO A 862 6.04 -5.65 -12.33
C PRO A 862 7.43 -5.94 -12.92
N GLU A 863 7.69 -5.49 -14.16
CA GLU A 863 9.03 -5.48 -14.77
C GLU A 863 10.01 -4.51 -14.09
N VAL A 864 9.50 -3.53 -13.33
CA VAL A 864 10.26 -2.65 -12.44
C VAL A 864 10.29 -3.28 -11.05
N PHE A 865 11.39 -3.95 -10.73
CA PHE A 865 11.56 -4.67 -9.46
C PHE A 865 13.01 -4.71 -9.01
N GLY A 866 13.23 -5.10 -7.76
CA GLY A 866 14.52 -5.47 -7.22
C GLY A 866 14.34 -6.63 -6.26
N ARG A 867 15.26 -7.59 -6.30
CA ARG A 867 15.25 -8.74 -5.37
C ARG A 867 16.65 -9.08 -4.92
N ASN A 868 16.77 -9.60 -3.71
CA ASN A 868 18.00 -10.28 -3.29
C ASN A 868 18.05 -11.71 -3.87
N GLY A 869 19.04 -12.50 -3.47
CA GLY A 869 19.09 -13.92 -3.83
C GLY A 869 18.24 -14.77 -2.88
N SER A 870 17.90 -15.99 -3.30
CA SER A 870 17.33 -16.97 -2.38
C SER A 870 18.30 -17.23 -1.23
N GLU A 871 17.78 -17.43 -0.03
CA GLU A 871 18.57 -17.69 1.16
C GLU A 871 18.21 -19.04 1.78
N VAL A 872 19.06 -19.53 2.67
CA VAL A 872 18.81 -20.69 3.53
C VAL A 872 18.94 -20.23 4.98
N VAL A 873 18.00 -20.65 5.82
CA VAL A 873 18.03 -20.43 7.26
C VAL A 873 18.03 -21.79 7.97
N GLU A 874 19.10 -22.05 8.72
CA GLU A 874 19.22 -23.17 9.67
C GLU A 874 18.76 -22.71 11.06
N VAL A 875 17.67 -23.24 11.57
CA VAL A 875 17.27 -23.08 12.97
C VAL A 875 17.82 -24.26 13.77
N VAL A 876 18.70 -23.97 14.72
CA VAL A 876 19.42 -24.97 15.53
C VAL A 876 19.07 -24.84 17.02
N LYS A 877 19.33 -25.88 17.81
CA LYS A 877 19.02 -25.91 19.25
C LYS A 877 19.85 -24.92 20.07
#